data_AF-A0A419YQ11-F1
#
_entry.id   AF-A0A419YQ11-F1
#
_cell.length_a   1.000
_cell.length_b   1.000
_cell.length_c   1.000
_cell.angle_alpha   90.00
_cell.angle_beta   90.00
_cell.angle_gamma   90.00
#
_symmetry.space_group_name_H-M   'P 1'
#
loop_
_entity.id
_entity.type
_entity.pdbx_description
1 polymer ?
#
loop_
_entity_poly.entity_id
_entity_poly.type
_entity_poly.pdbx_seq_one_letter_code
_entity_poly.pdbx_strand_id
1 'polypeptide(L)'
;MVRQVLTVDQHGGGDFTTIVAALGHARAGAVISIRPGRYEENLVIAHRLTLAADGPRGSVEICPRRDRALTLAADAVMVSDLLLRGGESDVPVVHAVGGQLAMDGCEVVGTAWVAVLSSDGGSLAMRDCRVTNPIGAGIVVTSATASVVDNCTVEHLGTTALAVLERGRITARGCRFRDARGNGVLANGESRGEVEDCTVSSADKPALALEGATTLAVRTTEVTGVTVGVYVTSTSRTVLEDVRVADTSGHGIVVAGGSDPLLRRCSTDGTRGSGLFITGKARGTFEDCTFAAASLSGVRITESSAPVLTGTLVRDAEGVAVQIGDESVAEFDRLDVVDALGVGIGIRAGANPLLRRARVVRARGHGVHVAEDGRGRLEHCEIEEAGSSGIRIEGHGNPFVTNATLRGCTQAGVSVGARGRGSLRDCNIEGSGTEGVSVEDGGELSLTRVRVAGSGAHGVLIAAGGRASLNACEFHDCSGDGIRVDSTEQVTVADCQVRGNRGAGLRHSRPGSRLGVDGLVSAANGATDVWDGAPPQELPAGSGAGQDDLPAPGTPLGDLHALVGLEGVKHQVTTLINLNRLAQHRARLGMPAPPMSRHLVFAGPPGTGKTSVARLYGSILADLGSLRSGHIVEVARADLVAQVIGGTAIKTTEVFEKALGGVLFIDEAYTLLGDKGSGADFGQEAIDTLVKLMEDHRDEVVVIVAGYSKEMQSFLAANPGLASRFTRTIEFVNYTVDELVTIVGNMCEAHSYALDPLAVEALRVLFTALPRDAGFGNGRAARKVFEEMVDRQAFRLATQGQVSEDDLALLTAEDVGDDAAAQVRGGSKAAPGDSDALARLNAMTGLGAVKAEVRGIVDLLAATRAREAAGLPTPRLSHHLVFVGPPGTGKTTVARLYAELLRSFGVLPRGQLVEVGRADLVGRYVGHTAQLTKEAFTRALGGVLFIDEAYTLTPAGSSNDFGQEAVDTLLKLMEDHRDEIVVIAAGYTDEMHRFLDSNPGLASRFNRHIPFEDYSTDELVSIVREHAEQVGYRLSADTVEAVRTHFGTLPRGRSFGNARTARQLVETMMTRQAGRIGALAAPNVNDLTGLLPEDLPVRLAG
;
A
#
# COMPACT_ATOMS: atom_id res chain seq x y z
N MET A 1 68.04 -7.68 1.54
CA MET A 1 68.35 -9.10 1.77
C MET A 1 68.06 -9.86 0.49
N VAL A 2 69.00 -10.67 0.01
CA VAL A 2 68.77 -11.55 -1.15
C VAL A 2 67.74 -12.59 -0.73
N ARG A 3 66.65 -12.72 -1.49
CA ARG A 3 65.60 -13.72 -1.23
C ARG A 3 66.21 -15.11 -1.45
N GLN A 4 66.18 -15.97 -0.43
CA GLN A 4 66.73 -17.33 -0.54
C GLN A 4 65.92 -18.10 -1.59
N VAL A 5 66.59 -18.63 -2.61
CA VAL A 5 65.99 -19.51 -3.62
C VAL A 5 66.54 -20.91 -3.40
N LEU A 6 65.66 -21.90 -3.24
CA LEU A 6 66.00 -23.31 -3.11
C LEU A 6 65.40 -24.07 -4.29
N THR A 7 66.18 -24.91 -4.95
CA THR A 7 65.74 -25.71 -6.11
C THR A 7 65.48 -27.15 -5.67
N VAL A 8 64.31 -27.69 -6.01
CA VAL A 8 63.96 -29.10 -5.76
C VAL A 8 63.94 -29.86 -7.07
N ASP A 9 64.65 -30.99 -7.12
CA ASP A 9 64.67 -31.89 -8.27
C ASP A 9 64.70 -33.35 -7.78
N GLN A 10 63.61 -34.09 -8.02
CA GLN A 10 63.48 -35.50 -7.62
C GLN A 10 64.59 -36.41 -8.20
N HIS A 11 65.25 -35.97 -9.28
CA HIS A 11 66.34 -36.72 -9.93
C HIS A 11 67.74 -36.28 -9.45
N GLY A 12 67.83 -35.39 -8.46
CA GLY A 12 69.10 -35.00 -7.82
C GLY A 12 69.85 -33.84 -8.48
N GLY A 13 69.23 -33.12 -9.41
CA GLY A 13 69.81 -31.96 -10.10
C GLY A 13 69.59 -30.59 -9.45
N GLY A 14 69.08 -30.55 -8.21
CA GLY A 14 68.76 -29.34 -7.43
C GLY A 14 69.42 -29.34 -6.04
N ASP A 15 69.11 -28.35 -5.21
CA ASP A 15 69.61 -28.23 -3.82
C ASP A 15 69.07 -29.33 -2.90
N PHE A 16 67.85 -29.81 -3.19
CA PHE A 16 67.17 -30.88 -2.46
C PHE A 16 66.46 -31.84 -3.42
N THR A 17 66.29 -33.09 -3.00
CA THR A 17 65.54 -34.12 -3.74
C THR A 17 64.06 -34.17 -3.38
N THR A 18 63.67 -33.57 -2.24
CA THR A 18 62.29 -33.57 -1.74
C THR A 18 61.86 -32.16 -1.32
N ILE A 19 60.57 -31.86 -1.44
CA ILE A 19 60.01 -30.55 -1.10
C ILE A 19 60.04 -30.35 0.43
N VAL A 20 59.74 -31.41 1.20
CA VAL A 20 59.78 -31.37 2.68
C VAL A 20 61.17 -31.05 3.20
N ALA A 21 62.23 -31.58 2.57
CA ALA A 21 63.61 -31.25 2.96
C ALA A 21 63.93 -29.77 2.70
N ALA A 22 63.47 -29.23 1.57
CA ALA A 22 63.62 -27.81 1.25
C ALA A 22 62.84 -26.92 2.24
N LEU A 23 61.59 -27.30 2.58
CA LEU A 23 60.78 -26.59 3.58
C LEU A 23 61.47 -26.51 4.94
N GLY A 24 62.12 -27.59 5.39
CA GLY A 24 62.87 -27.61 6.66
C GLY A 24 64.08 -26.68 6.71
N HIS A 25 64.62 -26.27 5.55
CA HIS A 25 65.78 -25.38 5.43
C HIS A 25 65.44 -23.97 4.92
N ALA A 26 64.18 -23.74 4.53
CA ALA A 26 63.70 -22.48 4.03
C ALA A 26 63.57 -21.45 5.16
N ARG A 27 64.19 -20.28 4.98
CA ARG A 27 63.95 -19.12 5.86
C ARG A 27 62.62 -18.45 5.48
N ALA A 28 62.02 -17.71 6.42
CA ALA A 28 60.84 -16.91 6.12
C ALA A 28 61.12 -15.95 4.92
N GLY A 29 60.24 -16.00 3.92
CA GLY A 29 60.33 -15.26 2.67
C GLY A 29 61.05 -16.00 1.52
N ALA A 30 61.56 -17.21 1.73
CA ALA A 30 62.23 -18.00 0.70
C ALA A 30 61.30 -18.37 -0.47
N VAL A 31 61.91 -18.65 -1.62
CA VAL A 31 61.25 -19.20 -2.82
C VAL A 31 61.79 -20.61 -3.04
N ILE A 32 60.90 -21.59 -3.12
CA ILE A 32 61.24 -22.97 -3.48
C ILE A 32 60.76 -23.20 -4.92
N SER A 33 61.73 -23.36 -5.82
CA SER A 33 61.53 -23.63 -7.25
C SER A 33 61.56 -25.14 -7.48
N ILE A 34 60.46 -25.72 -7.95
CA ILE A 34 60.28 -27.18 -8.02
C ILE A 34 60.31 -27.63 -9.48
N ARG A 35 61.28 -28.49 -9.84
CA ARG A 35 61.36 -29.01 -11.21
C ARG A 35 60.27 -30.04 -11.52
N PRO A 36 59.90 -30.21 -12.81
CA PRO A 36 58.90 -31.17 -13.25
C PRO A 36 59.10 -32.56 -12.66
N GLY A 37 58.03 -33.15 -12.13
CA GLY A 37 58.11 -34.40 -11.39
C GLY A 37 56.85 -34.71 -10.59
N ARG A 38 56.83 -35.91 -10.00
CA ARG A 38 55.72 -36.41 -9.15
C ARG A 38 56.24 -36.64 -7.74
N TYR A 39 55.79 -35.82 -6.82
CA TYR A 39 56.25 -35.76 -5.44
C TYR A 39 55.19 -36.39 -4.52
N GLU A 40 55.49 -37.55 -3.95
CA GLU A 40 54.61 -38.27 -3.01
C GLU A 40 54.81 -37.77 -1.56
N GLU A 41 54.60 -36.47 -1.32
CA GLU A 41 54.92 -35.80 -0.05
C GLU A 41 53.74 -35.04 0.56
N ASN A 42 53.70 -34.95 1.89
CA ASN A 42 52.73 -34.14 2.66
C ASN A 42 53.37 -32.79 3.01
N LEU A 43 52.82 -31.68 2.52
CA LEU A 43 53.39 -30.36 2.80
C LEU A 43 52.68 -29.68 3.97
N VAL A 44 53.38 -29.55 5.10
CA VAL A 44 52.94 -28.72 6.24
C VAL A 44 53.81 -27.48 6.29
N ILE A 45 53.22 -26.32 6.00
CA ILE A 45 53.96 -25.07 5.90
C ILE A 45 53.73 -24.24 7.16
N ALA A 46 54.80 -24.04 7.94
CA ALA A 46 54.77 -23.36 9.24
C ALA A 46 55.37 -21.93 9.22
N HIS A 47 56.00 -21.52 8.10
CA HIS A 47 56.60 -20.19 7.94
C HIS A 47 56.26 -19.58 6.58
N ARG A 48 56.37 -18.25 6.45
CA ARG A 48 56.04 -17.54 5.20
C ARG A 48 57.00 -17.91 4.08
N LEU A 49 56.52 -18.32 2.90
CA LEU A 49 57.37 -18.66 1.75
C LEU A 49 56.56 -18.72 0.43
N THR A 50 57.27 -18.93 -0.68
CA THR A 50 56.69 -19.17 -2.01
C THR A 50 57.08 -20.55 -2.52
N LEU A 51 56.12 -21.34 -3.01
CA LEU A 51 56.31 -22.57 -3.76
C LEU A 51 55.94 -22.32 -5.22
N ALA A 52 56.83 -22.60 -6.17
CA ALA A 52 56.56 -22.39 -7.59
C ALA A 52 57.09 -23.55 -8.43
N ALA A 53 56.31 -23.97 -9.44
CA ALA A 53 56.82 -24.88 -10.47
C ALA A 53 57.86 -24.19 -11.37
N ASP A 54 58.95 -24.89 -11.66
CA ASP A 54 59.98 -24.54 -12.64
C ASP A 54 59.67 -25.23 -13.98
N GLY A 55 58.50 -24.95 -14.53
CA GLY A 55 57.98 -25.64 -15.72
C GLY A 55 56.58 -25.18 -16.14
N PRO A 56 56.02 -25.76 -17.21
CA PRO A 56 54.66 -25.45 -17.63
C PRO A 56 53.63 -25.91 -16.59
N ARG A 57 52.46 -25.26 -16.52
CA ARG A 57 51.36 -25.62 -15.60
C ARG A 57 51.08 -27.12 -15.62
N GLY A 58 51.01 -27.72 -14.43
CA GLY A 58 50.77 -29.15 -14.24
C GLY A 58 52.02 -30.04 -14.39
N SER A 59 53.21 -29.48 -14.67
CA SER A 59 54.45 -30.27 -14.74
C SER A 59 54.94 -30.78 -13.39
N VAL A 60 54.50 -30.13 -12.30
CA VAL A 60 54.82 -30.52 -10.92
C VAL A 60 53.56 -31.02 -10.25
N GLU A 61 53.55 -32.31 -9.93
CA GLU A 61 52.44 -32.99 -9.25
C GLU A 61 52.82 -33.32 -7.81
N ILE A 62 52.00 -32.90 -6.86
CA ILE A 62 52.09 -33.28 -5.44
C ILE A 62 50.92 -34.22 -5.14
N CYS A 63 51.24 -35.48 -4.88
CA CYS A 63 50.27 -36.57 -4.75
C CYS A 63 50.67 -37.48 -3.57
N PRO A 64 50.38 -37.09 -2.32
CA PRO A 64 50.68 -37.93 -1.17
C PRO A 64 49.90 -39.25 -1.18
N ARG A 65 50.47 -40.29 -0.57
CA ARG A 65 49.78 -41.58 -0.41
C ARG A 65 48.69 -41.54 0.66
N ARG A 66 48.91 -40.78 1.73
CA ARG A 66 48.02 -40.61 2.88
C ARG A 66 48.09 -39.17 3.34
N ASP A 67 46.96 -38.64 3.82
CA ASP A 67 46.83 -37.28 4.35
C ASP A 67 46.77 -36.19 3.25
N ARG A 68 46.80 -34.91 3.67
CA ARG A 68 46.63 -33.73 2.81
C ARG A 68 47.87 -33.43 1.97
N ALA A 69 47.69 -32.99 0.73
CA ALA A 69 48.79 -32.50 -0.11
C ALA A 69 49.40 -31.21 0.46
N LEU A 70 48.56 -30.31 0.97
CA LEU A 70 49.01 -29.04 1.53
C LEU A 70 48.19 -28.60 2.75
N THR A 71 48.87 -28.37 3.87
CA THR A 71 48.32 -27.75 5.08
C THR A 71 49.07 -26.47 5.40
N LEU A 72 48.35 -25.36 5.48
CA LEU A 72 48.91 -24.09 5.93
C LEU A 72 48.70 -23.93 7.44
N ALA A 73 49.82 -23.80 8.16
CA ALA A 73 49.89 -23.46 9.58
C ALA A 73 50.76 -22.20 9.82
N ALA A 74 51.03 -21.41 8.77
CA ALA A 74 51.86 -20.20 8.77
C ALA A 74 51.03 -18.95 8.48
N ASP A 75 51.57 -17.77 8.74
CA ASP A 75 50.87 -16.50 8.48
C ASP A 75 50.46 -16.27 7.00
N ALA A 76 51.33 -16.61 6.04
CA ALA A 76 51.07 -16.36 4.62
C ALA A 76 51.98 -17.19 3.70
N VAL A 77 51.41 -17.88 2.70
CA VAL A 77 52.15 -18.67 1.71
C VAL A 77 51.61 -18.40 0.31
N MET A 78 52.50 -18.35 -0.68
CA MET A 78 52.13 -18.31 -2.09
C MET A 78 52.50 -19.63 -2.77
N VAL A 79 51.55 -20.21 -3.52
CA VAL A 79 51.72 -21.42 -4.30
C VAL A 79 51.36 -21.13 -5.75
N SER A 80 52.23 -21.49 -6.69
CA SER A 80 52.05 -21.15 -8.11
C SER A 80 52.28 -22.35 -9.04
N ASP A 81 51.36 -22.53 -9.98
CA ASP A 81 51.42 -23.48 -11.11
C ASP A 81 51.60 -24.96 -10.72
N LEU A 82 51.14 -25.36 -9.53
CA LEU A 82 51.22 -26.74 -9.03
C LEU A 82 49.94 -27.55 -9.29
N LEU A 83 50.08 -28.84 -9.56
CA LEU A 83 49.00 -29.82 -9.52
C LEU A 83 48.99 -30.52 -8.14
N LEU A 84 47.92 -30.35 -7.37
CA LEU A 84 47.73 -30.93 -6.05
C LEU A 84 46.66 -32.02 -6.12
N ARG A 85 47.00 -33.26 -5.78
CA ARG A 85 46.06 -34.39 -5.75
C ARG A 85 45.83 -34.92 -4.35
N GLY A 86 44.58 -35.26 -4.04
CA GLY A 86 44.25 -35.99 -2.81
C GLY A 86 44.75 -37.43 -2.81
N GLY A 87 45.23 -37.91 -1.67
CA GLY A 87 45.58 -39.32 -1.45
C GLY A 87 44.36 -40.20 -1.12
N GLU A 88 44.61 -41.46 -0.73
CA GLU A 88 43.58 -42.38 -0.20
C GLU A 88 43.23 -42.03 1.25
N SER A 89 42.54 -40.90 1.47
CA SER A 89 42.14 -40.45 2.81
C SER A 89 40.93 -39.51 2.78
N ASP A 90 40.15 -39.49 3.86
CA ASP A 90 38.94 -38.66 4.00
C ASP A 90 39.23 -37.21 4.47
N VAL A 91 40.35 -36.63 4.02
CA VAL A 91 40.78 -35.27 4.39
C VAL A 91 40.88 -34.37 3.16
N PRO A 92 40.73 -33.04 3.31
CA PRO A 92 40.84 -32.12 2.18
C PRO A 92 42.24 -32.12 1.57
N VAL A 93 42.34 -31.93 0.27
CA VAL A 93 43.63 -31.85 -0.46
C VAL A 93 44.43 -30.65 0.00
N VAL A 94 43.74 -29.51 0.15
CA VAL A 94 44.29 -28.24 0.59
C VAL A 94 43.53 -27.77 1.83
N HIS A 95 44.24 -27.45 2.91
CA HIS A 95 43.65 -26.96 4.14
C HIS A 95 44.37 -25.73 4.69
N ALA A 96 43.69 -24.59 4.67
CA ALA A 96 44.12 -23.37 5.33
C ALA A 96 43.50 -23.28 6.72
N VAL A 97 44.26 -23.66 7.75
CA VAL A 97 43.83 -23.61 9.16
C VAL A 97 44.11 -22.25 9.79
N GLY A 98 45.20 -21.61 9.37
CA GLY A 98 45.61 -20.29 9.85
C GLY A 98 46.38 -19.53 8.78
N GLY A 99 46.30 -18.21 8.80
CA GLY A 99 46.99 -17.34 7.84
C GLY A 99 46.35 -17.33 6.45
N GLN A 100 47.04 -16.77 5.47
CA GLN A 100 46.53 -16.63 4.10
C GLN A 100 47.26 -17.55 3.12
N LEU A 101 46.52 -18.44 2.46
CA LEU A 101 47.03 -19.28 1.39
C LEU A 101 46.71 -18.64 0.04
N ALA A 102 47.71 -18.05 -0.60
CA ALA A 102 47.63 -17.55 -1.96
C ALA A 102 47.94 -18.68 -2.96
N MET A 103 47.05 -18.90 -3.92
CA MET A 103 47.22 -19.91 -4.98
C MET A 103 47.01 -19.25 -6.34
N ASP A 104 47.96 -19.40 -7.26
CA ASP A 104 47.90 -18.85 -8.60
C ASP A 104 48.15 -19.93 -9.65
N GLY A 105 47.24 -20.11 -10.61
CA GLY A 105 47.42 -21.08 -11.70
C GLY A 105 47.46 -22.55 -11.27
N CYS A 106 47.00 -22.87 -10.06
CA CYS A 106 47.07 -24.22 -9.50
C CYS A 106 45.88 -25.09 -9.92
N GLU A 107 46.11 -26.39 -10.04
CA GLU A 107 45.06 -27.39 -10.25
C GLU A 107 44.92 -28.27 -9.00
N VAL A 108 43.70 -28.43 -8.49
CA VAL A 108 43.40 -29.25 -7.31
C VAL A 108 42.44 -30.37 -7.73
N VAL A 109 42.85 -31.62 -7.48
CA VAL A 109 42.03 -32.81 -7.75
C VAL A 109 41.74 -33.55 -6.45
N GLY A 110 40.52 -33.41 -5.97
CA GLY A 110 39.99 -34.00 -4.74
C GLY A 110 39.45 -35.41 -4.92
N THR A 111 39.59 -36.19 -3.85
CA THR A 111 39.11 -37.57 -3.69
C THR A 111 38.38 -37.77 -2.35
N ALA A 112 38.08 -36.68 -1.64
CA ALA A 112 37.50 -36.67 -0.29
C ALA A 112 36.23 -35.81 -0.23
N TRP A 113 35.65 -35.61 0.95
CA TRP A 113 34.45 -34.77 1.13
C TRP A 113 34.65 -33.30 0.71
N VAL A 114 35.89 -32.77 0.71
CA VAL A 114 36.24 -31.40 0.25
C VAL A 114 37.58 -31.41 -0.49
N ALA A 115 37.76 -30.57 -1.52
CA ALA A 115 39.06 -30.38 -2.17
C ALA A 115 39.90 -29.29 -1.48
N VAL A 116 39.31 -28.11 -1.27
CA VAL A 116 39.95 -26.94 -0.66
C VAL A 116 39.11 -26.46 0.53
N LEU A 117 39.72 -26.41 1.71
CA LEU A 117 39.07 -25.98 2.95
C LEU A 117 39.78 -24.78 3.57
N SER A 118 39.03 -23.74 3.95
CA SER A 118 39.45 -22.68 4.86
C SER A 118 38.62 -22.76 6.14
N SER A 119 39.29 -22.96 7.27
CA SER A 119 38.70 -23.08 8.60
C SER A 119 39.41 -22.18 9.61
N ASP A 120 38.84 -22.06 10.81
CA ASP A 120 39.44 -21.34 11.95
C ASP A 120 39.90 -19.92 11.57
N GLY A 121 41.20 -19.64 11.58
CA GLY A 121 41.79 -18.36 11.22
C GLY A 121 42.41 -18.33 9.81
N GLY A 122 42.21 -19.37 9.01
CA GLY A 122 42.77 -19.51 7.68
C GLY A 122 41.92 -18.88 6.58
N SER A 123 42.55 -18.26 5.59
CA SER A 123 41.89 -17.65 4.42
C SER A 123 42.53 -18.08 3.11
N LEU A 124 41.76 -18.04 2.04
CA LEU A 124 42.20 -18.36 0.68
C LEU A 124 42.35 -17.08 -0.14
N ALA A 125 43.35 -17.04 -1.02
CA ALA A 125 43.46 -16.06 -2.09
C ALA A 125 43.79 -16.81 -3.39
N MET A 126 42.76 -17.34 -4.03
CA MET A 126 42.89 -18.17 -5.22
C MET A 126 42.69 -17.34 -6.49
N ARG A 127 43.57 -17.53 -7.48
CA ARG A 127 43.48 -16.88 -8.78
C ARG A 127 43.80 -17.87 -9.90
N ASP A 128 43.00 -17.84 -10.96
CA ASP A 128 43.25 -18.62 -12.19
C ASP A 128 43.43 -20.13 -11.91
N CYS A 129 42.79 -20.64 -10.85
CA CYS A 129 42.89 -22.03 -10.39
C CYS A 129 41.76 -22.90 -10.95
N ARG A 130 42.02 -24.21 -11.04
CA ARG A 130 41.02 -25.24 -11.38
C ARG A 130 40.84 -26.21 -10.23
N VAL A 131 39.60 -26.48 -9.82
CA VAL A 131 39.28 -27.40 -8.72
C VAL A 131 38.29 -28.45 -9.20
N THR A 132 38.61 -29.73 -8.97
CA THR A 132 37.74 -30.86 -9.26
C THR A 132 37.62 -31.77 -8.04
N ASN A 133 36.44 -32.35 -7.79
CA ASN A 133 36.25 -33.31 -6.70
C ASN A 133 35.01 -34.20 -6.93
N PRO A 134 35.13 -35.30 -7.68
CA PRO A 134 33.99 -36.13 -8.05
C PRO A 134 33.22 -36.76 -6.87
N ILE A 135 33.81 -36.79 -5.68
CA ILE A 135 33.25 -37.42 -4.47
C ILE A 135 32.59 -36.37 -3.56
N GLY A 136 33.15 -35.17 -3.48
CA GLY A 136 32.74 -34.16 -2.50
C GLY A 136 32.59 -32.75 -3.06
N ALA A 137 32.78 -31.76 -2.18
CA ALA A 137 32.70 -30.35 -2.51
C ALA A 137 34.01 -29.81 -3.08
N GLY A 138 33.94 -28.76 -3.89
CA GLY A 138 35.10 -28.06 -4.42
C GLY A 138 35.80 -27.23 -3.34
N ILE A 139 35.23 -26.06 -3.05
CA ILE A 139 35.76 -25.10 -2.08
C ILE A 139 34.79 -24.96 -0.91
N VAL A 140 35.29 -25.06 0.32
CA VAL A 140 34.52 -24.81 1.54
C VAL A 140 35.21 -23.75 2.40
N VAL A 141 34.45 -22.74 2.79
CA VAL A 141 34.91 -21.63 3.63
C VAL A 141 34.04 -21.56 4.88
N THR A 142 34.62 -21.85 6.04
CA THR A 142 33.98 -21.72 7.35
C THR A 142 34.60 -20.60 8.19
N SER A 143 35.82 -20.16 7.85
CA SER A 143 36.52 -19.10 8.57
C SER A 143 35.83 -17.73 8.46
N ALA A 144 35.82 -16.99 9.57
CA ALA A 144 35.42 -15.58 9.59
C ALA A 144 36.43 -14.64 8.89
N THR A 145 37.61 -15.15 8.52
CA THR A 145 38.62 -14.39 7.77
C THR A 145 38.23 -14.38 6.29
N ALA A 146 38.30 -13.21 5.65
CA ALA A 146 37.87 -13.04 4.28
C ALA A 146 38.76 -13.86 3.31
N SER A 147 38.12 -14.75 2.57
CA SER A 147 38.74 -15.46 1.44
C SER A 147 38.37 -14.79 0.13
N VAL A 148 39.26 -14.87 -0.86
CA VAL A 148 39.06 -14.36 -2.22
C VAL A 148 39.30 -15.49 -3.22
N VAL A 149 38.38 -15.66 -4.16
CA VAL A 149 38.47 -16.62 -5.26
C VAL A 149 38.17 -15.88 -6.56
N ASP A 150 39.18 -15.72 -7.41
CA ASP A 150 39.13 -14.86 -8.60
C ASP A 150 39.46 -15.65 -9.87
N ASN A 151 38.62 -15.55 -10.91
CA ASN A 151 38.78 -16.22 -12.21
C ASN A 151 39.05 -17.74 -12.11
N CYS A 152 38.47 -18.41 -11.12
CA CYS A 152 38.68 -19.83 -10.90
C CYS A 152 37.58 -20.68 -11.56
N THR A 153 37.92 -21.91 -11.97
CA THR A 153 36.95 -22.90 -12.48
C THR A 153 36.81 -24.05 -11.49
N VAL A 154 35.60 -24.28 -10.99
CA VAL A 154 35.29 -25.37 -10.04
C VAL A 154 34.27 -26.29 -10.71
N GLU A 155 34.66 -27.54 -10.97
CA GLU A 155 33.89 -28.42 -11.83
C GLU A 155 33.99 -29.92 -11.49
N HIS A 156 33.03 -30.71 -11.97
CA HIS A 156 32.93 -32.15 -11.74
C HIS A 156 32.93 -32.50 -10.24
N LEU A 157 31.85 -32.10 -9.55
CA LEU A 157 31.73 -32.18 -8.10
C LEU A 157 30.72 -33.24 -7.66
N GLY A 158 31.06 -33.98 -6.60
CA GLY A 158 30.15 -34.94 -5.96
C GLY A 158 29.07 -34.25 -5.13
N THR A 159 29.30 -33.02 -4.67
CA THR A 159 28.31 -32.20 -3.95
C THR A 159 28.32 -30.74 -4.43
N THR A 160 28.82 -29.79 -3.63
CA THR A 160 28.71 -28.34 -3.87
C THR A 160 29.99 -27.75 -4.45
N ALA A 161 29.91 -26.81 -5.39
CA ALA A 161 31.10 -26.18 -5.95
C ALA A 161 31.75 -25.19 -4.97
N LEU A 162 30.98 -24.24 -4.43
CA LEU A 162 31.41 -23.31 -3.37
C LEU A 162 30.43 -23.34 -2.20
N ALA A 163 30.89 -23.76 -1.01
CA ALA A 163 30.10 -23.71 0.21
C ALA A 163 30.68 -22.70 1.21
N VAL A 164 29.88 -21.71 1.58
CA VAL A 164 30.17 -20.70 2.59
C VAL A 164 29.30 -21.00 3.80
N LEU A 165 29.90 -21.57 4.84
CA LEU A 165 29.18 -22.12 5.98
C LEU A 165 29.57 -21.39 7.26
N GLU A 166 28.81 -21.59 8.33
CA GLU A 166 29.07 -21.02 9.66
C GLU A 166 29.26 -19.50 9.61
N ARG A 167 30.48 -19.00 9.78
CA ARG A 167 30.82 -17.56 9.73
C ARG A 167 31.68 -17.20 8.52
N GLY A 168 31.71 -18.08 7.52
CA GLY A 168 32.47 -17.96 6.29
C GLY A 168 32.35 -16.58 5.65
N ARG A 169 33.49 -16.00 5.25
CA ARG A 169 33.54 -14.76 4.47
C ARG A 169 34.24 -14.97 3.14
N ILE A 170 33.58 -14.62 2.05
CA ILE A 170 34.09 -14.86 0.69
C ILE A 170 33.88 -13.66 -0.23
N THR A 171 34.81 -13.46 -1.16
CA THR A 171 34.58 -12.70 -2.41
C THR A 171 34.92 -13.62 -3.57
N ALA A 172 33.92 -14.04 -4.32
CA ALA A 172 34.11 -14.84 -5.53
C ALA A 172 33.84 -13.95 -6.76
N ARG A 173 34.84 -13.78 -7.64
CA ARG A 173 34.73 -12.94 -8.84
C ARG A 173 35.15 -13.70 -10.09
N GLY A 174 34.42 -13.53 -11.20
CA GLY A 174 34.83 -14.09 -12.50
C GLY A 174 34.86 -15.62 -12.53
N CYS A 175 34.23 -16.29 -11.56
CA CYS A 175 34.36 -17.73 -11.36
C CYS A 175 33.32 -18.52 -12.15
N ARG A 176 33.70 -19.74 -12.54
CA ARG A 176 32.81 -20.70 -13.20
C ARG A 176 32.58 -21.90 -12.29
N PHE A 177 31.33 -22.09 -11.86
CA PHE A 177 30.90 -23.22 -11.05
C PHE A 177 30.04 -24.14 -11.91
N ARG A 178 30.51 -25.35 -12.24
CA ARG A 178 29.77 -26.24 -13.15
C ARG A 178 29.78 -27.70 -12.76
N ASP A 179 28.81 -28.47 -13.24
CA ASP A 179 28.75 -29.92 -13.09
C ASP A 179 28.78 -30.38 -11.61
N ALA A 180 27.90 -29.77 -10.80
CA ALA A 180 27.79 -30.04 -9.37
C ALA A 180 26.58 -30.94 -9.07
N ARG A 181 26.80 -32.12 -8.46
CA ARG A 181 25.69 -33.00 -8.01
C ARG A 181 24.91 -32.45 -6.80
N GLY A 182 25.34 -31.32 -6.25
CA GLY A 182 24.69 -30.55 -5.20
C GLY A 182 24.39 -29.14 -5.68
N ASN A 183 24.78 -28.13 -4.90
CA ASN A 183 24.55 -26.72 -5.24
C ASN A 183 25.74 -26.15 -6.03
N GLY A 184 25.52 -25.11 -6.82
CA GLY A 184 26.63 -24.32 -7.36
C GLY A 184 27.31 -23.54 -6.25
N VAL A 185 26.57 -22.61 -5.64
CA VAL A 185 26.97 -21.86 -4.45
C VAL A 185 25.95 -22.12 -3.34
N LEU A 186 26.44 -22.52 -2.17
CA LEU A 186 25.66 -22.65 -0.94
C LEU A 186 26.18 -21.64 0.09
N ALA A 187 25.34 -20.71 0.51
CA ALA A 187 25.59 -19.85 1.66
C ALA A 187 24.63 -20.23 2.78
N ASN A 188 25.17 -20.60 3.94
CA ASN A 188 24.38 -20.98 5.12
C ASN A 188 25.04 -20.40 6.40
N GLY A 189 24.41 -20.53 7.55
CA GLY A 189 24.88 -19.96 8.82
C GLY A 189 24.79 -18.43 8.83
N GLU A 190 25.74 -17.78 9.47
CA GLU A 190 25.93 -16.32 9.50
C GLU A 190 26.92 -15.87 8.39
N SER A 191 27.02 -16.63 7.30
CA SER A 191 27.95 -16.36 6.21
C SER A 191 27.73 -15.01 5.56
N ARG A 192 28.81 -14.42 5.05
CA ARG A 192 28.81 -13.10 4.42
C ARG A 192 29.73 -13.08 3.21
N GLY A 193 29.55 -12.11 2.33
CA GLY A 193 30.44 -11.97 1.20
C GLY A 193 29.71 -11.55 -0.07
N GLU A 194 30.43 -11.68 -1.17
CA GLU A 194 29.93 -11.35 -2.50
C GLU A 194 30.30 -12.44 -3.51
N VAL A 195 29.36 -12.74 -4.40
CA VAL A 195 29.56 -13.53 -5.62
C VAL A 195 29.24 -12.61 -6.79
N GLU A 196 30.24 -12.27 -7.59
CA GLU A 196 30.16 -11.22 -8.61
C GLU A 196 30.72 -11.73 -9.95
N ASP A 197 30.11 -11.36 -11.07
CA ASP A 197 30.60 -11.72 -12.42
C ASP A 197 30.84 -13.23 -12.60
N CYS A 198 30.01 -14.06 -11.98
CA CYS A 198 30.16 -15.51 -11.97
C CYS A 198 29.17 -16.20 -12.91
N THR A 199 29.49 -17.44 -13.30
CA THR A 199 28.56 -18.33 -14.02
C THR A 199 28.36 -19.62 -13.24
N VAL A 200 27.10 -20.04 -13.08
CA VAL A 200 26.73 -21.32 -12.46
C VAL A 200 25.95 -22.17 -13.45
N SER A 201 26.37 -23.41 -13.70
CA SER A 201 25.68 -24.30 -14.65
C SER A 201 25.65 -25.76 -14.23
N SER A 202 24.68 -26.53 -14.73
CA SER A 202 24.60 -27.99 -14.51
C SER A 202 24.64 -28.40 -13.02
N ALA A 203 23.80 -27.78 -12.18
CA ALA A 203 23.65 -28.12 -10.77
C ALA A 203 22.38 -28.96 -10.54
N ASP A 204 22.51 -30.09 -9.83
CA ASP A 204 21.39 -30.99 -9.55
C ASP A 204 20.44 -30.42 -8.47
N LYS A 205 20.97 -29.65 -7.51
CA LYS A 205 20.22 -28.87 -6.51
C LYS A 205 20.22 -27.37 -6.91
N PRO A 206 19.64 -26.43 -6.13
CA PRO A 206 19.65 -25.02 -6.51
C PRO A 206 21.06 -24.52 -6.87
N ALA A 207 21.17 -23.78 -7.97
CA ALA A 207 22.44 -23.18 -8.39
C ALA A 207 22.97 -22.22 -7.32
N LEU A 208 22.10 -21.37 -6.79
CA LEU A 208 22.38 -20.47 -5.67
C LEU A 208 21.42 -20.79 -4.52
N ALA A 209 21.94 -21.35 -3.42
CA ALA A 209 21.18 -21.60 -2.20
C ALA A 209 21.63 -20.62 -1.10
N LEU A 210 20.74 -19.70 -0.71
CA LEU A 210 20.98 -18.70 0.33
C LEU A 210 20.08 -18.99 1.54
N GLU A 211 20.66 -19.60 2.57
CA GLU A 211 19.96 -20.20 3.70
C GLU A 211 20.50 -19.67 5.04
N GLY A 212 19.81 -19.95 6.15
CA GLY A 212 20.24 -19.54 7.48
C GLY A 212 20.15 -18.02 7.69
N ALA A 213 21.14 -17.41 8.35
CA ALA A 213 21.23 -15.97 8.57
C ALA A 213 22.28 -15.30 7.66
N THR A 214 22.41 -15.79 6.42
CA THR A 214 23.40 -15.28 5.48
C THR A 214 23.06 -13.87 4.99
N THR A 215 24.10 -13.06 4.77
CA THR A 215 23.99 -11.72 4.14
C THR A 215 24.75 -11.66 2.82
N LEU A 216 25.07 -12.83 2.25
CA LEU A 216 25.82 -12.93 1.01
C LEU A 216 25.07 -12.24 -0.14
N ALA A 217 25.75 -11.33 -0.83
CA ALA A 217 25.23 -10.64 -1.99
C ALA A 217 25.65 -11.35 -3.29
N VAL A 218 24.75 -11.41 -4.25
CA VAL A 218 25.02 -11.96 -5.59
C VAL A 218 24.80 -10.87 -6.62
N ARG A 219 25.82 -10.62 -7.44
CA ARG A 219 25.85 -9.53 -8.41
C ARG A 219 26.25 -10.05 -9.79
N THR A 220 25.63 -9.57 -10.86
CA THR A 220 26.05 -9.82 -12.25
C THR A 220 26.34 -11.31 -12.53
N THR A 221 25.47 -12.20 -12.04
CA THR A 221 25.72 -13.65 -12.08
C THR A 221 24.73 -14.34 -13.02
N GLU A 222 25.25 -15.21 -13.88
CA GLU A 222 24.46 -16.00 -14.82
C GLU A 222 24.30 -17.44 -14.34
N VAL A 223 23.07 -17.95 -14.41
CA VAL A 223 22.70 -19.30 -14.00
C VAL A 223 22.01 -19.99 -15.17
N THR A 224 22.48 -21.16 -15.61
CA THR A 224 21.90 -21.86 -16.77
C THR A 224 21.86 -23.39 -16.61
N GLY A 225 20.81 -24.03 -17.11
CA GLY A 225 20.75 -25.50 -17.22
C GLY A 225 20.72 -26.21 -15.86
N VAL A 226 19.94 -25.70 -14.91
CA VAL A 226 19.88 -26.19 -13.52
C VAL A 226 18.47 -26.58 -13.09
N THR A 227 18.33 -27.27 -11.96
CA THR A 227 17.00 -27.63 -11.43
C THR A 227 16.24 -26.42 -10.91
N VAL A 228 16.84 -25.68 -9.98
CA VAL A 228 16.31 -24.40 -9.47
C VAL A 228 17.41 -23.36 -9.59
N GLY A 229 17.11 -22.18 -10.10
CA GLY A 229 18.13 -21.13 -10.27
C GLY A 229 18.62 -20.58 -8.93
N VAL A 230 17.69 -19.96 -8.19
CA VAL A 230 17.96 -19.34 -6.89
C VAL A 230 16.96 -19.83 -5.87
N TYR A 231 17.43 -20.19 -4.69
CA TYR A 231 16.61 -20.57 -3.55
C TYR A 231 17.01 -19.74 -2.32
N VAL A 232 16.10 -18.87 -1.86
CA VAL A 232 16.32 -17.97 -0.71
C VAL A 232 15.40 -18.35 0.43
N THR A 233 16.00 -18.71 1.57
CA THR A 233 15.30 -18.96 2.85
C THR A 233 15.99 -18.26 4.01
N SER A 234 16.80 -17.24 3.71
CA SER A 234 17.56 -16.56 4.75
C SER A 234 16.68 -15.70 5.65
N THR A 235 16.93 -15.75 6.95
CA THR A 235 16.33 -14.86 7.96
C THR A 235 16.97 -13.47 7.95
N SER A 236 18.10 -13.30 7.24
CA SER A 236 18.75 -12.01 7.02
C SER A 236 18.52 -11.53 5.59
N ARG A 237 18.57 -10.21 5.40
CA ARG A 237 18.31 -9.60 4.10
C ARG A 237 19.49 -9.85 3.15
N THR A 238 19.27 -10.71 2.17
CA THR A 238 20.20 -10.96 1.05
C THR A 238 19.92 -9.99 -0.09
N VAL A 239 20.94 -9.74 -0.92
CA VAL A 239 20.85 -8.84 -2.07
C VAL A 239 21.21 -9.62 -3.33
N LEU A 240 20.33 -9.56 -4.32
CA LEU A 240 20.57 -10.09 -5.65
C LEU A 240 20.39 -8.95 -6.65
N GLU A 241 21.42 -8.70 -7.44
CA GLU A 241 21.44 -7.60 -8.40
C GLU A 241 21.99 -8.09 -9.74
N ASP A 242 21.28 -7.80 -10.84
CA ASP A 242 21.68 -8.22 -12.19
C ASP A 242 21.91 -9.75 -12.32
N VAL A 243 21.11 -10.55 -11.60
CA VAL A 243 21.16 -12.02 -11.65
C VAL A 243 20.24 -12.52 -12.77
N ARG A 244 20.79 -13.32 -13.70
CA ARG A 244 20.04 -13.92 -14.81
C ARG A 244 19.97 -15.43 -14.65
N VAL A 245 18.77 -15.98 -14.72
CA VAL A 245 18.51 -17.42 -14.62
C VAL A 245 17.86 -17.90 -15.92
N ALA A 246 18.43 -18.89 -16.58
CA ALA A 246 17.92 -19.44 -17.83
C ALA A 246 17.81 -20.97 -17.81
N ASP A 247 16.90 -21.51 -18.61
CA ASP A 247 16.80 -22.94 -18.94
C ASP A 247 16.68 -23.86 -17.71
N THR A 248 15.75 -23.55 -16.79
CA THR A 248 15.58 -24.35 -15.56
C THR A 248 14.61 -25.52 -15.74
N SER A 249 14.96 -26.68 -15.17
CA SER A 249 14.06 -27.84 -15.15
C SER A 249 12.94 -27.75 -14.10
N GLY A 250 13.05 -26.81 -13.16
CA GLY A 250 12.04 -26.39 -12.18
C GLY A 250 11.88 -24.87 -12.15
N HIS A 251 11.81 -24.28 -10.95
CA HIS A 251 11.60 -22.84 -10.76
C HIS A 251 12.86 -22.00 -11.05
N GLY A 252 12.68 -20.77 -11.52
CA GLY A 252 13.77 -19.82 -11.72
C GLY A 252 14.32 -19.31 -10.38
N ILE A 253 13.53 -18.50 -9.68
CA ILE A 253 13.86 -17.92 -8.38
C ILE A 253 12.76 -18.29 -7.38
N VAL A 254 13.17 -18.81 -6.23
CA VAL A 254 12.28 -19.17 -5.13
C VAL A 254 12.66 -18.39 -3.87
N VAL A 255 11.68 -17.71 -3.27
CA VAL A 255 11.81 -16.98 -2.01
C VAL A 255 10.83 -17.57 -1.01
N ALA A 256 11.33 -18.11 0.08
CA ALA A 256 10.54 -18.87 1.04
C ALA A 256 10.96 -18.62 2.50
N GLY A 257 10.23 -19.22 3.44
CA GLY A 257 10.62 -19.29 4.86
C GLY A 257 10.62 -17.95 5.60
N GLY A 258 9.72 -17.04 5.24
CA GLY A 258 9.64 -15.71 5.86
C GLY A 258 10.82 -14.79 5.56
N SER A 259 11.65 -15.15 4.57
CA SER A 259 12.80 -14.33 4.14
C SER A 259 12.35 -12.97 3.61
N ASP A 260 13.26 -11.99 3.57
CA ASP A 260 13.01 -10.62 3.07
C ASP A 260 14.19 -10.14 2.19
N PRO A 261 14.40 -10.72 1.00
CA PRO A 261 15.50 -10.32 0.13
C PRO A 261 15.21 -9.04 -0.66
N LEU A 262 16.27 -8.39 -1.16
CA LEU A 262 16.21 -7.35 -2.18
C LEU A 262 16.67 -7.93 -3.51
N LEU A 263 15.78 -7.95 -4.51
CA LEU A 263 16.08 -8.32 -5.89
C LEU A 263 15.99 -7.09 -6.79
N ARG A 264 17.04 -6.80 -7.54
CA ARG A 264 17.10 -5.64 -8.43
C ARG A 264 17.61 -6.02 -9.81
N ARG A 265 16.86 -5.71 -10.87
CA ARG A 265 17.21 -6.06 -12.26
C ARG A 265 17.50 -7.55 -12.46
N CYS A 266 16.82 -8.41 -11.72
CA CYS A 266 16.93 -9.85 -11.87
C CYS A 266 16.00 -10.34 -12.99
N SER A 267 16.40 -11.39 -13.70
CA SER A 267 15.57 -11.97 -14.75
C SER A 267 15.57 -13.48 -14.80
N THR A 268 14.45 -14.06 -15.24
CA THR A 268 14.34 -15.50 -15.56
C THR A 268 13.86 -15.69 -16.99
N ASP A 269 14.38 -16.69 -17.70
CA ASP A 269 13.95 -17.06 -19.05
C ASP A 269 13.92 -18.59 -19.22
N GLY A 270 12.87 -19.13 -19.86
CA GLY A 270 12.77 -20.57 -20.14
C GLY A 270 12.72 -21.46 -18.89
N THR A 271 11.76 -21.23 -17.99
CA THR A 271 11.62 -22.03 -16.75
C THR A 271 10.49 -23.04 -16.85
N ARG A 272 10.74 -24.34 -16.56
CA ARG A 272 9.66 -25.35 -16.50
C ARG A 272 8.72 -25.17 -15.30
N GLY A 273 9.17 -24.49 -14.25
CA GLY A 273 8.36 -24.08 -13.11
C GLY A 273 7.82 -22.66 -13.26
N SER A 274 7.77 -21.94 -12.14
CA SER A 274 7.53 -20.50 -12.15
C SER A 274 8.84 -19.73 -12.32
N GLY A 275 8.77 -18.56 -12.99
CA GLY A 275 9.90 -17.63 -13.07
C GLY A 275 10.31 -17.16 -11.67
N LEU A 276 9.38 -16.50 -10.97
CA LEU A 276 9.48 -16.16 -9.55
C LEU A 276 8.41 -16.90 -8.75
N PHE A 277 8.82 -17.57 -7.67
CA PHE A 277 7.93 -18.24 -6.73
C PHE A 277 8.17 -17.75 -5.30
N ILE A 278 7.17 -17.08 -4.73
CA ILE A 278 7.21 -16.53 -3.36
C ILE A 278 6.22 -17.31 -2.50
N THR A 279 6.70 -17.88 -1.40
CA THR A 279 5.89 -18.74 -0.52
C THR A 279 6.35 -18.66 0.93
N GLY A 280 5.68 -19.36 1.86
CA GLY A 280 6.10 -19.50 3.24
C GLY A 280 6.15 -18.19 4.01
N LYS A 281 5.15 -17.31 3.84
CA LYS A 281 5.07 -15.97 4.47
C LYS A 281 6.25 -15.07 4.13
N ALA A 282 6.91 -15.31 2.98
CA ALA A 282 8.03 -14.51 2.56
C ALA A 282 7.60 -13.06 2.31
N ARG A 283 8.54 -12.18 2.63
CA ARG A 283 8.52 -10.76 2.33
C ARG A 283 9.65 -10.54 1.31
N GLY A 284 9.68 -9.39 0.67
CA GLY A 284 10.75 -9.13 -0.29
C GLY A 284 10.45 -7.92 -1.11
N THR A 285 11.51 -7.25 -1.54
CA THR A 285 11.45 -6.09 -2.43
C THR A 285 12.02 -6.48 -3.78
N PHE A 286 11.25 -6.29 -4.84
CA PHE A 286 11.62 -6.64 -6.20
C PHE A 286 11.52 -5.40 -7.08
N GLU A 287 12.63 -4.99 -7.67
CA GLU A 287 12.76 -3.75 -8.43
C GLU A 287 13.27 -4.04 -9.84
N ASP A 288 12.53 -3.61 -10.85
CA ASP A 288 12.92 -3.68 -12.27
C ASP A 288 13.22 -5.11 -12.76
N CYS A 289 12.44 -6.10 -12.30
CA CYS A 289 12.64 -7.53 -12.59
C CYS A 289 11.84 -8.01 -13.81
N THR A 290 12.37 -9.00 -14.54
CA THR A 290 11.72 -9.58 -15.73
C THR A 290 11.59 -11.10 -15.65
N PHE A 291 10.38 -11.64 -15.84
CA PHE A 291 10.12 -13.08 -15.81
C PHE A 291 9.48 -13.53 -17.14
N ALA A 292 10.26 -14.26 -17.94
CA ALA A 292 9.90 -14.66 -19.30
C ALA A 292 9.77 -16.17 -19.46
N ALA A 293 8.89 -16.61 -20.38
CA ALA A 293 8.80 -17.98 -20.87
C ALA A 293 8.73 -19.05 -19.76
N ALA A 294 7.85 -18.82 -18.77
CA ALA A 294 7.62 -19.76 -17.68
C ALA A 294 6.46 -20.72 -18.00
N SER A 295 6.66 -22.03 -17.83
CA SER A 295 5.63 -23.03 -18.10
C SER A 295 4.47 -23.05 -17.08
N LEU A 296 4.70 -22.63 -15.83
CA LEU A 296 3.63 -22.50 -14.82
C LEU A 296 3.12 -21.06 -14.71
N SER A 297 3.94 -20.18 -14.14
CA SER A 297 3.60 -18.77 -13.94
C SER A 297 4.86 -17.93 -14.00
N GLY A 298 4.79 -16.74 -14.61
CA GLY A 298 5.91 -15.79 -14.54
C GLY A 298 6.19 -15.40 -13.09
N VAL A 299 5.14 -15.04 -12.34
CA VAL A 299 5.18 -14.77 -10.91
C VAL A 299 4.10 -15.57 -10.20
N ARG A 300 4.46 -16.29 -9.13
CA ARG A 300 3.53 -17.02 -8.27
C ARG A 300 3.75 -16.64 -6.81
N ILE A 301 2.68 -16.29 -6.10
CA ILE A 301 2.70 -15.84 -4.70
C ILE A 301 1.66 -16.63 -3.91
N THR A 302 2.10 -17.31 -2.85
CA THR A 302 1.28 -18.23 -2.03
C THR A 302 1.63 -18.16 -0.55
N GLU A 303 0.89 -18.91 0.27
CA GLU A 303 1.09 -19.09 1.72
C GLU A 303 1.23 -17.77 2.51
N SER A 304 0.25 -16.88 2.34
CA SER A 304 0.13 -15.59 3.06
C SER A 304 1.38 -14.71 2.94
N SER A 305 2.02 -14.72 1.77
CA SER A 305 3.20 -13.91 1.49
C SER A 305 2.81 -12.46 1.18
N ALA A 306 3.71 -11.53 1.48
CA ALA A 306 3.46 -10.08 1.33
C ALA A 306 4.66 -9.36 0.67
N PRO A 307 4.97 -9.66 -0.60
CA PRO A 307 6.04 -9.00 -1.33
C PRO A 307 5.63 -7.64 -1.91
N VAL A 308 6.62 -6.78 -2.17
CA VAL A 308 6.47 -5.51 -2.88
C VAL A 308 7.25 -5.57 -4.19
N LEU A 309 6.56 -5.41 -5.31
CA LEU A 309 7.11 -5.50 -6.65
C LEU A 309 6.90 -4.18 -7.40
N THR A 310 7.99 -3.58 -7.87
CA THR A 310 7.97 -2.30 -8.60
C THR A 310 8.68 -2.46 -9.94
N GLY A 311 8.04 -2.08 -11.04
CA GLY A 311 8.64 -2.21 -12.38
C GLY A 311 8.84 -3.67 -12.77
N THR A 312 7.79 -4.48 -12.71
CA THR A 312 7.89 -5.92 -13.03
C THR A 312 7.37 -6.18 -14.44
N LEU A 313 8.16 -6.86 -15.27
CA LEU A 313 7.74 -7.34 -16.58
C LEU A 313 7.54 -8.86 -16.54
N VAL A 314 6.37 -9.34 -16.95
CA VAL A 314 6.11 -10.75 -17.17
C VAL A 314 5.74 -10.96 -18.64
N ARG A 315 6.43 -11.87 -19.33
CA ARG A 315 6.17 -12.15 -20.74
C ARG A 315 6.10 -13.63 -21.07
N ASP A 316 5.30 -13.98 -22.06
CA ASP A 316 5.28 -15.31 -22.69
C ASP A 316 5.04 -16.47 -21.69
N ALA A 317 4.29 -16.23 -20.61
CA ALA A 317 3.97 -17.28 -19.63
C ALA A 317 2.94 -18.27 -20.20
N GLU A 318 3.19 -19.58 -20.09
CA GLU A 318 2.30 -20.61 -20.63
C GLU A 318 1.00 -20.75 -19.80
N GLY A 319 1.11 -20.68 -18.48
CA GLY A 319 -0.04 -20.74 -17.57
C GLY A 319 -0.58 -19.34 -17.21
N VAL A 320 -0.79 -19.08 -15.92
CA VAL A 320 -1.21 -17.76 -15.43
C VAL A 320 0.03 -16.90 -15.26
N ALA A 321 0.10 -15.74 -15.92
CA ALA A 321 1.33 -14.95 -15.92
C ALA A 321 1.69 -14.43 -14.52
N VAL A 322 0.72 -13.88 -13.79
CA VAL A 322 0.85 -13.54 -12.36
C VAL A 322 -0.25 -14.23 -11.56
N GLN A 323 0.12 -15.20 -10.72
CA GLN A 323 -0.80 -15.94 -9.87
C GLN A 323 -0.61 -15.57 -8.40
N ILE A 324 -1.67 -15.08 -7.75
CA ILE A 324 -1.68 -14.70 -6.33
C ILE A 324 -2.75 -15.52 -5.63
N GLY A 325 -2.37 -16.21 -4.55
CA GLY A 325 -3.22 -17.15 -3.82
C GLY A 325 -2.97 -17.18 -2.32
N ASP A 326 -3.74 -17.99 -1.62
CA ASP A 326 -3.59 -18.36 -0.21
C ASP A 326 -3.46 -17.16 0.73
N GLU A 327 -4.45 -16.26 0.68
CA GLU A 327 -4.55 -15.06 1.53
C GLU A 327 -3.32 -14.12 1.42
N SER A 328 -2.56 -14.20 0.32
CA SER A 328 -1.39 -13.35 0.11
C SER A 328 -1.80 -11.90 -0.17
N VAL A 329 -0.97 -10.96 0.30
CA VAL A 329 -1.20 -9.51 0.23
C VAL A 329 -0.02 -8.85 -0.50
N ALA A 330 0.07 -9.11 -1.81
CA ALA A 330 1.13 -8.58 -2.65
C ALA A 330 0.83 -7.14 -3.11
N GLU A 331 1.86 -6.30 -3.15
CA GLU A 331 1.78 -4.97 -3.75
C GLU A 331 2.55 -4.93 -5.06
N PHE A 332 1.87 -4.52 -6.14
CA PHE A 332 2.48 -4.26 -7.43
C PHE A 332 2.30 -2.78 -7.80
N ASP A 333 3.39 -2.16 -8.24
CA ASP A 333 3.39 -0.84 -8.87
C ASP A 333 4.15 -0.89 -10.20
N ARG A 334 3.48 -0.54 -11.31
CA ARG A 334 4.02 -0.69 -12.67
C ARG A 334 4.35 -2.16 -12.99
N LEU A 335 3.31 -2.97 -13.08
CA LEU A 335 3.38 -4.36 -13.55
C LEU A 335 2.98 -4.42 -15.03
N ASP A 336 3.87 -4.89 -15.90
CA ASP A 336 3.57 -5.15 -17.30
C ASP A 336 3.46 -6.66 -17.52
N VAL A 337 2.30 -7.13 -18.00
CA VAL A 337 2.07 -8.51 -18.44
C VAL A 337 1.85 -8.48 -19.94
N VAL A 338 2.70 -9.16 -20.70
CA VAL A 338 2.66 -9.15 -22.17
C VAL A 338 2.61 -10.60 -22.68
N ASP A 339 1.78 -10.89 -23.67
CA ASP A 339 1.78 -12.20 -24.35
C ASP A 339 1.54 -13.41 -23.44
N ALA A 340 0.70 -13.27 -22.41
CA ALA A 340 0.31 -14.41 -21.59
C ALA A 340 -0.47 -15.43 -22.43
N LEU A 341 -0.05 -16.70 -22.44
CA LEU A 341 -0.73 -17.76 -23.18
C LEU A 341 -1.99 -18.29 -22.45
N GLY A 342 -2.12 -18.00 -21.16
CA GLY A 342 -3.31 -18.22 -20.36
C GLY A 342 -3.91 -16.90 -19.84
N VAL A 343 -4.23 -16.87 -18.54
CA VAL A 343 -4.72 -15.66 -17.86
C VAL A 343 -3.56 -14.71 -17.58
N GLY A 344 -3.78 -13.41 -17.74
CA GLY A 344 -2.79 -12.39 -17.38
C GLY A 344 -2.52 -12.37 -15.87
N ILE A 345 -3.52 -11.98 -15.07
CA ILE A 345 -3.43 -11.92 -13.62
C ILE A 345 -4.53 -12.76 -12.98
N GLY A 346 -4.16 -13.76 -12.18
CA GLY A 346 -5.09 -14.60 -11.42
C GLY A 346 -5.02 -14.29 -9.93
N ILE A 347 -6.17 -13.96 -9.32
CA ILE A 347 -6.29 -13.71 -7.89
C ILE A 347 -7.29 -14.71 -7.30
N ARG A 348 -6.83 -15.53 -6.35
CA ARG A 348 -7.63 -16.65 -5.82
C ARG A 348 -7.38 -16.94 -4.35
N ALA A 349 -8.15 -17.88 -3.79
CA ALA A 349 -7.97 -18.42 -2.46
C ALA A 349 -7.80 -17.33 -1.38
N GLY A 350 -8.73 -16.37 -1.35
CA GLY A 350 -8.73 -15.29 -0.36
C GLY A 350 -7.64 -14.22 -0.50
N ALA A 351 -6.78 -14.30 -1.53
CA ALA A 351 -5.73 -13.30 -1.75
C ALA A 351 -6.30 -11.89 -1.95
N ASN A 352 -5.59 -10.86 -1.49
CA ASN A 352 -6.03 -9.46 -1.56
C ASN A 352 -4.88 -8.52 -1.97
N PRO A 353 -4.43 -8.58 -3.23
CA PRO A 353 -3.34 -7.74 -3.70
C PRO A 353 -3.78 -6.30 -3.99
N LEU A 354 -2.82 -5.38 -3.95
CA LEU A 354 -2.92 -4.02 -4.48
C LEU A 354 -2.16 -3.96 -5.81
N LEU A 355 -2.87 -3.70 -6.91
CA LEU A 355 -2.31 -3.56 -8.25
C LEU A 355 -2.46 -2.10 -8.69
N ARG A 356 -1.36 -1.35 -8.75
CA ARG A 356 -1.33 0.02 -9.24
C ARG A 356 -0.61 0.10 -10.58
N ARG A 357 -1.23 0.76 -11.56
CA ARG A 357 -0.63 0.97 -12.89
C ARG A 357 -0.18 -0.35 -13.52
N ALA A 358 -1.00 -1.39 -13.38
CA ALA A 358 -0.76 -2.67 -14.01
C ALA A 358 -1.29 -2.64 -15.44
N ARG A 359 -0.48 -3.08 -16.41
CA ARG A 359 -0.84 -3.18 -17.81
C ARG A 359 -0.80 -4.63 -18.25
N VAL A 360 -1.92 -5.16 -18.76
CA VAL A 360 -2.04 -6.52 -19.29
C VAL A 360 -2.36 -6.44 -20.76
N VAL A 361 -1.49 -6.98 -21.63
CA VAL A 361 -1.58 -6.84 -23.08
C VAL A 361 -1.51 -8.20 -23.74
N ARG A 362 -2.50 -8.50 -24.58
CA ARG A 362 -2.55 -9.72 -25.40
C ARG A 362 -2.49 -11.02 -24.58
N ALA A 363 -3.20 -11.06 -23.46
CA ALA A 363 -3.44 -12.32 -22.74
C ALA A 363 -4.42 -13.19 -23.54
N ARG A 364 -4.09 -14.45 -23.85
CA ARG A 364 -4.99 -15.33 -24.63
C ARG A 364 -6.24 -15.77 -23.85
N GLY A 365 -6.17 -15.80 -22.52
CA GLY A 365 -7.30 -16.02 -21.64
C GLY A 365 -7.95 -14.72 -21.16
N HIS A 366 -8.32 -14.68 -19.88
CA HIS A 366 -8.77 -13.44 -19.24
C HIS A 366 -7.60 -12.50 -18.98
N GLY A 367 -7.85 -11.18 -19.05
CA GLY A 367 -6.85 -10.20 -18.62
C GLY A 367 -6.59 -10.32 -17.11
N VAL A 368 -7.66 -10.23 -16.33
CA VAL A 368 -7.66 -10.49 -14.88
C VAL A 368 -8.77 -11.49 -14.54
N HIS A 369 -8.46 -12.47 -13.71
CA HIS A 369 -9.41 -13.46 -13.20
C HIS A 369 -9.41 -13.47 -11.67
N VAL A 370 -10.55 -13.20 -11.07
CA VAL A 370 -10.74 -13.19 -9.62
C VAL A 370 -11.73 -14.29 -9.24
N ALA A 371 -11.28 -15.27 -8.47
CA ALA A 371 -12.04 -16.47 -8.11
C ALA A 371 -11.76 -16.92 -6.68
N GLU A 372 -12.49 -17.92 -6.16
CA GLU A 372 -12.22 -18.59 -4.87
C GLU A 372 -11.99 -17.60 -3.72
N ASP A 373 -12.98 -16.74 -3.46
CA ASP A 373 -12.92 -15.69 -2.41
C ASP A 373 -11.80 -14.64 -2.61
N GLY A 374 -11.16 -14.64 -3.78
CA GLY A 374 -10.16 -13.68 -4.19
C GLY A 374 -10.71 -12.26 -4.12
N ARG A 375 -9.93 -11.36 -3.54
CA ARG A 375 -10.21 -9.93 -3.46
C ARG A 375 -9.11 -9.20 -4.22
N GLY A 376 -9.13 -7.88 -4.19
CA GLY A 376 -8.02 -7.11 -4.70
C GLY A 376 -8.45 -5.71 -5.05
N ARG A 377 -7.48 -4.81 -5.05
CA ARG A 377 -7.66 -3.42 -5.42
C ARG A 377 -6.87 -3.12 -6.67
N LEU A 378 -7.56 -2.81 -7.75
CA LEU A 378 -6.97 -2.48 -9.04
C LEU A 378 -7.13 -0.99 -9.28
N GLU A 379 -6.03 -0.26 -9.39
CA GLU A 379 -6.02 1.19 -9.57
C GLU A 379 -5.21 1.58 -10.79
N HIS A 380 -5.80 2.37 -11.67
CA HIS A 380 -5.12 2.87 -12.88
C HIS A 380 -4.59 1.74 -13.77
N CYS A 381 -5.32 0.61 -13.85
CA CYS A 381 -4.91 -0.55 -14.63
C CYS A 381 -5.38 -0.46 -16.08
N GLU A 382 -4.57 -0.98 -17.00
CA GLU A 382 -4.86 -1.05 -18.42
C GLU A 382 -4.91 -2.52 -18.85
N ILE A 383 -5.99 -2.94 -19.52
CA ILE A 383 -6.14 -4.30 -20.04
C ILE A 383 -6.48 -4.20 -21.51
N GLU A 384 -5.60 -4.70 -22.36
CA GLU A 384 -5.68 -4.57 -23.81
C GLU A 384 -5.63 -5.94 -24.49
N GLU A 385 -6.54 -6.15 -25.45
CA GLU A 385 -6.52 -7.30 -26.35
C GLU A 385 -6.60 -8.66 -25.64
N ALA A 386 -7.42 -8.77 -24.59
CA ALA A 386 -7.67 -10.06 -23.94
C ALA A 386 -8.41 -11.03 -24.88
N GLY A 387 -7.95 -12.28 -24.97
CA GLY A 387 -8.51 -13.33 -25.82
C GLY A 387 -9.84 -13.89 -25.29
N SER A 388 -10.20 -13.58 -24.04
CA SER A 388 -11.52 -13.81 -23.47
C SER A 388 -12.06 -12.50 -22.87
N SER A 389 -12.48 -12.50 -21.61
CA SER A 389 -12.94 -11.29 -20.93
C SER A 389 -11.79 -10.47 -20.37
N GLY A 390 -11.91 -9.14 -20.37
CA GLY A 390 -10.90 -8.27 -19.76
C GLY A 390 -10.75 -8.54 -18.27
N ILE A 391 -11.86 -8.52 -17.53
CA ILE A 391 -11.93 -8.94 -16.12
C ILE A 391 -13.02 -10.00 -15.96
N ARG A 392 -12.67 -11.15 -15.38
CA ARG A 392 -13.59 -12.24 -15.00
C ARG A 392 -13.66 -12.35 -13.48
N ILE A 393 -14.87 -12.35 -12.91
CA ILE A 393 -15.12 -12.47 -11.47
C ILE A 393 -16.08 -13.63 -11.22
N GLU A 394 -15.74 -14.60 -10.37
CA GLU A 394 -16.63 -15.72 -10.04
C GLU A 394 -16.30 -16.32 -8.67
N GLY A 395 -17.09 -17.28 -8.18
CA GLY A 395 -16.71 -18.07 -7.01
C GLY A 395 -16.44 -17.26 -5.75
N HIS A 396 -17.32 -16.30 -5.43
CA HIS A 396 -17.19 -15.34 -4.32
C HIS A 396 -16.04 -14.34 -4.44
N GLY A 397 -15.41 -14.24 -5.62
CA GLY A 397 -14.47 -13.17 -5.93
C GLY A 397 -15.11 -11.80 -5.72
N ASN A 398 -14.36 -10.85 -5.13
CA ASN A 398 -14.82 -9.50 -4.82
C ASN A 398 -13.74 -8.43 -5.01
N PRO A 399 -13.35 -8.10 -6.26
CA PRO A 399 -12.41 -7.02 -6.52
C PRO A 399 -13.06 -5.64 -6.50
N PHE A 400 -12.27 -4.65 -6.09
CA PHE A 400 -12.56 -3.23 -6.26
C PHE A 400 -11.64 -2.64 -7.33
N VAL A 401 -12.22 -2.12 -8.40
CA VAL A 401 -11.49 -1.62 -9.57
C VAL A 401 -11.80 -0.13 -9.74
N THR A 402 -10.77 0.69 -9.84
CA THR A 402 -10.92 2.13 -10.05
C THR A 402 -9.97 2.68 -11.11
N ASN A 403 -10.47 3.61 -11.92
CA ASN A 403 -9.69 4.27 -12.97
C ASN A 403 -9.07 3.28 -13.98
N ALA A 404 -9.75 2.16 -14.27
CA ALA A 404 -9.23 1.15 -15.18
C ALA A 404 -9.71 1.36 -16.62
N THR A 405 -8.86 1.04 -17.59
CA THR A 405 -9.19 1.07 -19.02
C THR A 405 -9.09 -0.33 -19.61
N LEU A 406 -10.17 -0.80 -20.24
CA LEU A 406 -10.25 -2.12 -20.86
C LEU A 406 -10.54 -1.95 -22.35
N ARG A 407 -9.72 -2.55 -23.23
CA ARG A 407 -9.80 -2.35 -24.68
C ARG A 407 -9.67 -3.64 -25.46
N GLY A 408 -10.50 -3.80 -26.51
CA GLY A 408 -10.30 -4.82 -27.54
C GLY A 408 -10.40 -6.27 -27.04
N CYS A 409 -11.23 -6.53 -26.02
CA CYS A 409 -11.43 -7.88 -25.50
C CYS A 409 -12.27 -8.73 -26.47
N THR A 410 -11.92 -9.99 -26.71
CA THR A 410 -12.66 -10.87 -27.64
C THR A 410 -14.06 -11.22 -27.13
N GLN A 411 -14.24 -11.33 -25.82
CA GLN A 411 -15.55 -11.53 -25.18
C GLN A 411 -15.99 -10.25 -24.47
N ALA A 412 -16.44 -10.36 -23.21
CA ALA A 412 -16.91 -9.21 -22.46
C ALA A 412 -15.75 -8.34 -21.97
N GLY A 413 -15.95 -7.04 -21.82
CA GLY A 413 -14.98 -6.21 -21.09
C GLY A 413 -14.87 -6.68 -19.65
N VAL A 414 -16.02 -6.80 -18.98
CA VAL A 414 -16.14 -7.33 -17.61
C VAL A 414 -17.21 -8.40 -17.59
N SER A 415 -16.92 -9.55 -16.97
CA SER A 415 -17.84 -10.66 -16.82
C SER A 415 -17.90 -11.10 -15.36
N VAL A 416 -19.09 -11.08 -14.78
CA VAL A 416 -19.36 -11.51 -13.41
C VAL A 416 -20.19 -12.78 -13.43
N GLY A 417 -19.56 -13.88 -13.06
CA GLY A 417 -20.12 -15.22 -12.99
C GLY A 417 -20.88 -15.50 -11.71
N ALA A 418 -21.32 -16.76 -11.59
CA ALA A 418 -22.04 -17.24 -10.42
C ALA A 418 -21.29 -16.94 -9.11
N ARG A 419 -22.01 -16.31 -8.18
CA ARG A 419 -21.52 -15.86 -6.86
C ARG A 419 -20.36 -14.86 -6.91
N GLY A 420 -19.99 -14.34 -8.08
CA GLY A 420 -19.02 -13.25 -8.19
C GLY A 420 -19.65 -11.93 -7.75
N ARG A 421 -18.87 -11.09 -7.08
CA ARG A 421 -19.24 -9.70 -6.73
C ARG A 421 -18.20 -8.75 -7.28
N GLY A 422 -18.57 -7.64 -7.88
CA GLY A 422 -17.60 -6.67 -8.38
C GLY A 422 -18.03 -5.24 -8.12
N SER A 423 -17.07 -4.36 -7.87
CA SER A 423 -17.30 -2.91 -7.84
C SER A 423 -16.30 -2.21 -8.75
N LEU A 424 -16.82 -1.48 -9.74
CA LEU A 424 -16.04 -0.72 -10.70
C LEU A 424 -16.40 0.76 -10.61
N ARG A 425 -15.38 1.62 -10.53
CA ARG A 425 -15.54 3.07 -10.43
C ARG A 425 -14.64 3.82 -11.38
N ASP A 426 -15.18 4.81 -12.10
CA ASP A 426 -14.38 5.67 -12.98
C ASP A 426 -13.62 4.88 -14.07
N CYS A 427 -14.24 3.80 -14.58
CA CYS A 427 -13.62 2.90 -15.56
C CYS A 427 -14.11 3.16 -16.99
N ASN A 428 -13.28 2.82 -17.97
CA ASN A 428 -13.58 2.93 -19.39
C ASN A 428 -13.42 1.57 -20.08
N ILE A 429 -14.45 1.12 -20.79
CA ILE A 429 -14.50 -0.17 -21.49
C ILE A 429 -14.81 0.09 -22.96
N GLU A 430 -13.89 -0.27 -23.86
CA GLU A 430 -14.00 0.06 -25.28
C GLU A 430 -13.77 -1.17 -26.16
N GLY A 431 -14.65 -1.38 -27.14
CA GLY A 431 -14.41 -2.35 -28.22
C GLY A 431 -14.43 -3.82 -27.79
N SER A 432 -15.35 -4.22 -26.90
CA SER A 432 -15.56 -5.61 -26.53
C SER A 432 -16.25 -6.41 -27.66
N GLY A 433 -15.83 -7.65 -27.89
CA GLY A 433 -16.35 -8.50 -28.96
C GLY A 433 -17.77 -9.03 -28.71
N THR A 434 -18.17 -9.17 -27.45
CA THR A 434 -19.56 -9.46 -27.05
C THR A 434 -20.14 -8.27 -26.29
N GLU A 435 -20.54 -8.44 -25.04
CA GLU A 435 -21.06 -7.40 -24.17
C GLU A 435 -19.94 -6.50 -23.65
N GLY A 436 -20.20 -5.22 -23.38
CA GLY A 436 -19.24 -4.41 -22.62
C GLY A 436 -19.08 -4.96 -21.21
N VAL A 437 -20.21 -5.23 -20.56
CA VAL A 437 -20.29 -5.82 -19.23
C VAL A 437 -21.37 -6.90 -19.21
N SER A 438 -21.07 -8.05 -18.61
CA SER A 438 -22.02 -9.17 -18.45
C SER A 438 -22.11 -9.59 -16.98
N VAL A 439 -23.34 -9.72 -16.47
CA VAL A 439 -23.65 -10.27 -15.15
C VAL A 439 -24.48 -11.53 -15.34
N GLU A 440 -23.90 -12.67 -15.00
CA GLU A 440 -24.50 -14.00 -15.13
C GLU A 440 -25.38 -14.33 -13.91
N ASP A 441 -26.04 -15.49 -13.95
CA ASP A 441 -26.89 -15.99 -12.86
C ASP A 441 -26.14 -16.05 -11.52
N GLY A 442 -26.69 -15.40 -10.49
CA GLY A 442 -26.11 -15.29 -9.17
C GLY A 442 -24.89 -14.36 -9.06
N GLY A 443 -24.54 -13.64 -10.12
CA GLY A 443 -23.53 -12.58 -10.12
C GLY A 443 -24.09 -11.25 -9.59
N GLU A 444 -23.21 -10.42 -9.02
CA GLU A 444 -23.56 -9.11 -8.49
C GLU A 444 -22.53 -8.06 -8.88
N LEU A 445 -22.98 -6.93 -9.43
CA LEU A 445 -22.07 -5.90 -9.92
C LEU A 445 -22.55 -4.49 -9.60
N SER A 446 -21.65 -3.68 -9.07
CA SER A 446 -21.85 -2.24 -8.91
C SER A 446 -20.94 -1.47 -9.86
N LEU A 447 -21.54 -0.67 -10.73
CA LEU A 447 -20.85 0.25 -11.62
C LEU A 447 -21.15 1.69 -11.21
N THR A 448 -20.13 2.51 -11.06
CA THR A 448 -20.28 3.95 -10.78
C THR A 448 -19.39 4.76 -11.70
N ARG A 449 -19.96 5.65 -12.51
CA ARG A 449 -19.21 6.46 -13.49
C ARG A 449 -18.37 5.60 -14.43
N VAL A 450 -18.98 4.54 -14.95
CA VAL A 450 -18.33 3.65 -15.93
C VAL A 450 -18.82 4.01 -17.33
N ARG A 451 -17.88 4.15 -18.26
CA ARG A 451 -18.18 4.33 -19.69
C ARG A 451 -17.95 3.03 -20.44
N VAL A 452 -18.91 2.65 -21.27
CA VAL A 452 -18.84 1.50 -22.16
C VAL A 452 -19.13 1.95 -23.59
N ALA A 453 -18.23 1.64 -24.50
CA ALA A 453 -18.32 2.05 -25.89
C ALA A 453 -18.04 0.90 -26.87
N GLY A 454 -18.79 0.83 -27.96
CA GLY A 454 -18.42 0.00 -29.12
C GLY A 454 -18.48 -1.51 -28.89
N SER A 455 -19.39 -1.99 -28.04
CA SER A 455 -19.57 -3.43 -27.79
C SER A 455 -20.20 -4.16 -28.98
N GLY A 456 -19.76 -5.40 -29.26
CA GLY A 456 -20.25 -6.26 -30.34
C GLY A 456 -21.66 -6.81 -30.12
N ALA A 457 -22.14 -6.78 -28.87
CA ALA A 457 -23.51 -7.06 -28.47
C ALA A 457 -24.05 -5.89 -27.64
N HIS A 458 -24.42 -6.13 -26.38
CA HIS A 458 -25.00 -5.12 -25.48
C HIS A 458 -23.93 -4.30 -24.76
N GLY A 459 -24.25 -3.07 -24.35
CA GLY A 459 -23.36 -2.31 -23.45
C GLY A 459 -23.23 -3.01 -22.10
N VAL A 460 -24.37 -3.27 -21.46
CA VAL A 460 -24.50 -4.15 -20.28
C VAL A 460 -25.57 -5.21 -20.53
N LEU A 461 -25.28 -6.45 -20.17
CA LEU A 461 -26.25 -7.54 -20.04
C LEU A 461 -26.33 -8.00 -18.59
N ILE A 462 -27.52 -7.94 -18.00
CA ILE A 462 -27.82 -8.57 -16.71
C ILE A 462 -28.72 -9.76 -16.98
N ALA A 463 -28.13 -10.96 -16.96
CA ALA A 463 -28.81 -12.20 -17.24
C ALA A 463 -29.78 -12.59 -16.11
N ALA A 464 -30.60 -13.61 -16.35
CA ALA A 464 -31.53 -14.13 -15.35
C ALA A 464 -30.80 -14.49 -14.04
N GLY A 465 -31.27 -13.94 -12.92
CA GLY A 465 -30.68 -14.17 -11.59
C GLY A 465 -29.49 -13.27 -11.23
N GLY A 466 -29.02 -12.44 -12.17
CA GLY A 466 -27.99 -11.43 -11.93
C GLY A 466 -28.53 -10.20 -11.22
N ARG A 467 -27.72 -9.59 -10.35
CA ARG A 467 -28.00 -8.32 -9.66
C ARG A 467 -27.04 -7.24 -10.13
N ALA A 468 -27.53 -6.02 -10.32
CA ALA A 468 -26.65 -4.93 -10.68
C ALA A 468 -27.12 -3.56 -10.18
N SER A 469 -26.19 -2.69 -9.89
CA SER A 469 -26.44 -1.26 -9.67
C SER A 469 -25.57 -0.46 -10.61
N LEU A 470 -26.21 0.33 -11.47
CA LEU A 470 -25.57 1.22 -12.44
C LEU A 470 -25.84 2.66 -12.01
N ASN A 471 -24.80 3.43 -11.69
CA ASN A 471 -24.93 4.81 -11.25
C ASN A 471 -24.02 5.73 -12.08
N ALA A 472 -24.59 6.76 -12.71
CA ALA A 472 -23.87 7.74 -13.51
C ALA A 472 -23.03 7.12 -14.65
N CYS A 473 -23.49 5.99 -15.21
CA CYS A 473 -22.79 5.26 -16.27
C CYS A 473 -23.21 5.71 -17.68
N GLU A 474 -22.30 5.57 -18.64
CA GLU A 474 -22.53 5.90 -20.05
C GLU A 474 -22.39 4.63 -20.92
N PHE A 475 -23.37 4.33 -21.76
CA PHE A 475 -23.31 3.22 -22.73
C PHE A 475 -23.61 3.75 -24.13
N HIS A 476 -22.63 3.68 -25.03
CA HIS A 476 -22.80 4.19 -26.37
C HIS A 476 -22.20 3.34 -27.48
N ASP A 477 -22.73 3.55 -28.70
CA ASP A 477 -22.25 2.95 -29.94
C ASP A 477 -22.17 1.41 -29.91
N CYS A 478 -23.02 0.76 -29.12
CA CYS A 478 -23.09 -0.71 -29.03
C CYS A 478 -23.93 -1.30 -30.19
N SER A 479 -23.57 -2.52 -30.63
CA SER A 479 -24.25 -3.20 -31.73
C SER A 479 -25.63 -3.77 -31.37
N GLY A 480 -25.91 -3.95 -30.06
CA GLY A 480 -27.19 -4.35 -29.50
C GLY A 480 -27.83 -3.24 -28.67
N ASP A 481 -28.58 -3.61 -27.64
CA ASP A 481 -29.15 -2.66 -26.67
C ASP A 481 -28.04 -2.06 -25.77
N GLY A 482 -28.17 -0.81 -25.34
CA GLY A 482 -27.24 -0.17 -24.41
C GLY A 482 -27.22 -0.85 -23.04
N ILE A 483 -28.40 -1.00 -22.42
CA ILE A 483 -28.62 -1.75 -21.18
C ILE A 483 -29.70 -2.80 -21.43
N ARG A 484 -29.33 -4.07 -21.25
CA ARG A 484 -30.21 -5.23 -21.39
C ARG A 484 -30.42 -5.89 -20.03
N VAL A 485 -31.67 -5.90 -19.57
CA VAL A 485 -32.07 -6.53 -18.30
C VAL A 485 -32.97 -7.72 -18.61
N ASP A 486 -32.45 -8.92 -18.35
CA ASP A 486 -33.17 -10.18 -18.44
C ASP A 486 -33.41 -10.81 -17.05
N SER A 487 -32.97 -10.13 -15.98
CA SER A 487 -33.10 -10.54 -14.59
C SER A 487 -34.43 -10.12 -13.97
N THR A 488 -34.91 -10.94 -13.04
CA THR A 488 -36.03 -10.61 -12.12
C THR A 488 -35.53 -10.20 -10.74
N GLU A 489 -34.22 -10.18 -10.52
CA GLU A 489 -33.58 -9.75 -9.27
C GLU A 489 -33.45 -8.22 -9.20
N GLN A 490 -32.91 -7.72 -8.09
CA GLN A 490 -32.73 -6.27 -7.90
C GLN A 490 -31.75 -5.70 -8.92
N VAL A 491 -32.24 -4.76 -9.74
CA VAL A 491 -31.46 -4.00 -10.69
C VAL A 491 -31.78 -2.52 -10.55
N THR A 492 -30.77 -1.68 -10.36
CA THR A 492 -30.94 -0.22 -10.34
C THR A 492 -30.15 0.46 -11.45
N VAL A 493 -30.79 1.42 -12.12
CA VAL A 493 -30.22 2.24 -13.17
C VAL A 493 -30.49 3.70 -12.79
N ALA A 494 -29.47 4.40 -12.33
CA ALA A 494 -29.56 5.77 -11.82
C ALA A 494 -28.61 6.69 -12.60
N ASP A 495 -29.09 7.85 -13.04
CA ASP A 495 -28.29 8.90 -13.71
C ASP A 495 -27.51 8.41 -14.95
N CYS A 496 -28.02 7.39 -15.64
CA CYS A 496 -27.31 6.77 -16.76
C CYS A 496 -27.60 7.46 -18.10
N GLN A 497 -26.62 7.45 -19.00
CA GLN A 497 -26.77 7.92 -20.38
C GLN A 497 -26.60 6.77 -21.37
N VAL A 498 -27.54 6.63 -22.30
CA VAL A 498 -27.53 5.59 -23.34
C VAL A 498 -27.77 6.21 -24.71
N ARG A 499 -26.76 6.15 -25.59
CA ARG A 499 -26.86 6.80 -26.91
C ARG A 499 -26.20 6.06 -28.07
N GLY A 500 -26.73 6.21 -29.28
CA GLY A 500 -26.09 5.71 -30.50
C GLY A 500 -26.04 4.18 -30.61
N ASN A 501 -26.78 3.45 -29.77
CA ASN A 501 -26.81 2.00 -29.80
C ASN A 501 -27.73 1.53 -30.94
N ARG A 502 -27.41 0.42 -31.63
CA ARG A 502 -28.27 -0.10 -32.71
C ARG A 502 -29.58 -0.70 -32.19
N GLY A 503 -29.58 -1.20 -30.95
CA GLY A 503 -30.77 -1.66 -30.22
C GLY A 503 -31.46 -0.52 -29.47
N ALA A 504 -32.17 -0.86 -28.40
CA ALA A 504 -32.75 0.12 -27.48
C ALA A 504 -31.68 0.73 -26.56
N GLY A 505 -31.99 1.86 -25.92
CA GLY A 505 -31.17 2.36 -24.82
C GLY A 505 -31.28 1.45 -23.60
N LEU A 506 -32.51 1.22 -23.12
CA LEU A 506 -32.83 0.26 -22.05
C LEU A 506 -33.90 -0.72 -22.51
N ARG A 507 -33.64 -2.02 -22.35
CA ARG A 507 -34.62 -3.07 -22.61
C ARG A 507 -34.70 -4.05 -21.44
N HIS A 508 -35.90 -4.17 -20.89
CA HIS A 508 -36.30 -5.12 -19.88
C HIS A 508 -37.15 -6.22 -20.52
N SER A 509 -36.59 -7.42 -20.65
CA SER A 509 -37.23 -8.52 -21.42
C SER A 509 -38.20 -9.36 -20.60
N ARG A 510 -38.10 -9.29 -19.27
CA ARG A 510 -38.94 -10.03 -18.33
C ARG A 510 -39.54 -9.05 -17.33
N PRO A 511 -40.73 -8.48 -17.61
CA PRO A 511 -41.37 -7.47 -16.75
C PRO A 511 -41.42 -7.90 -15.28
N GLY A 512 -41.14 -6.97 -14.37
CA GLY A 512 -40.97 -7.27 -12.94
C GLY A 512 -40.70 -6.02 -12.11
N SER A 513 -41.24 -5.98 -10.89
CA SER A 513 -41.26 -4.78 -10.01
C SER A 513 -39.93 -4.45 -9.31
N ARG A 514 -38.83 -5.09 -9.69
CA ARG A 514 -37.51 -4.98 -9.03
C ARG A 514 -36.46 -4.24 -9.86
N LEU A 515 -36.87 -3.72 -11.02
CA LEU A 515 -36.07 -2.77 -11.81
C LEU A 515 -36.41 -1.35 -11.36
N GLY A 516 -35.44 -0.65 -10.77
CA GLY A 516 -35.52 0.78 -10.48
C GLY A 516 -34.79 1.58 -11.54
N VAL A 517 -35.48 2.49 -12.21
CA VAL A 517 -34.89 3.40 -13.21
C VAL A 517 -35.14 4.84 -12.77
N ASP A 518 -34.06 5.59 -12.58
CA ASP A 518 -34.09 7.01 -12.22
C ASP A 518 -33.03 7.77 -13.04
N GLY A 519 -33.34 8.99 -13.47
CA GLY A 519 -32.38 9.82 -14.22
C GLY A 519 -31.81 9.20 -15.52
N LEU A 520 -32.51 8.28 -16.19
CA LEU A 520 -32.04 7.66 -17.44
C LEU A 520 -32.25 8.58 -18.66
N VAL A 521 -31.15 8.98 -19.31
CA VAL A 521 -31.17 9.72 -20.58
C VAL A 521 -30.91 8.77 -21.74
N SER A 522 -31.94 8.47 -22.54
CA SER A 522 -31.86 7.60 -23.72
C SER A 522 -32.14 8.38 -25.00
N ALA A 523 -31.15 8.45 -25.90
CA ALA A 523 -31.25 9.25 -27.12
C ALA A 523 -30.54 8.60 -28.32
N ALA A 524 -31.06 8.80 -29.53
CA ALA A 524 -30.42 8.35 -30.77
C ALA A 524 -30.09 6.84 -30.81
N ASN A 525 -30.91 6.00 -30.17
CA ASN A 525 -30.82 4.53 -30.23
C ASN A 525 -31.70 4.00 -31.38
N GLY A 526 -31.33 2.84 -31.95
CA GLY A 526 -31.98 2.27 -33.14
C GLY A 526 -33.32 1.57 -32.87
N ALA A 527 -33.64 1.29 -31.61
CA ALA A 527 -34.94 0.83 -31.16
C ALA A 527 -35.42 1.64 -29.94
N THR A 528 -36.72 1.57 -29.65
CA THR A 528 -37.31 2.23 -28.49
C THR A 528 -37.02 1.46 -27.21
N ASP A 529 -36.91 2.19 -26.10
CA ASP A 529 -36.79 1.59 -24.77
C ASP A 529 -38.04 0.79 -24.40
N VAL A 530 -37.86 -0.29 -23.65
CA VAL A 530 -38.95 -1.19 -23.22
C VAL A 530 -38.74 -1.55 -21.76
N TRP A 531 -39.49 -0.93 -20.85
CA TRP A 531 -39.52 -1.26 -19.42
C TRP A 531 -40.78 -0.69 -18.75
N ASP A 532 -41.13 -1.21 -17.56
CA ASP A 532 -42.34 -0.85 -16.83
C ASP A 532 -42.24 0.59 -16.28
N GLY A 533 -42.77 1.56 -17.02
CA GLY A 533 -42.63 2.99 -16.72
C GLY A 533 -42.06 3.84 -17.86
N ALA A 534 -41.69 3.21 -18.99
CA ALA A 534 -41.20 3.93 -20.17
C ALA A 534 -42.25 4.96 -20.66
N PRO A 535 -41.85 6.21 -20.94
CA PRO A 535 -42.78 7.25 -21.40
C PRO A 535 -43.46 6.85 -22.72
N PRO A 536 -44.75 7.18 -22.93
CA PRO A 536 -45.48 6.85 -24.15
C PRO A 536 -44.85 7.48 -25.41
N GLN A 537 -44.97 6.73 -26.50
CA GLN A 537 -44.31 6.91 -27.80
C GLN A 537 -44.69 8.22 -28.53
N GLU A 538 -43.71 9.05 -28.91
CA GLU A 538 -43.87 10.07 -29.97
C GLU A 538 -42.81 9.88 -31.08
N LEU A 539 -43.29 9.69 -32.31
CA LEU A 539 -42.50 9.73 -33.55
C LEU A 539 -42.29 11.20 -33.96
N PRO A 540 -41.14 11.58 -34.55
CA PRO A 540 -40.88 12.97 -34.87
C PRO A 540 -41.60 13.39 -36.16
N ALA A 541 -42.49 14.38 -36.06
CA ALA A 541 -42.96 15.16 -37.19
C ALA A 541 -43.23 16.61 -36.79
N GLY A 542 -42.61 17.54 -37.52
CA GLY A 542 -43.19 18.85 -37.81
C GLY A 542 -42.90 19.97 -36.81
N SER A 543 -42.16 20.97 -37.31
CA SER A 543 -41.99 22.31 -36.78
C SER A 543 -43.29 22.96 -36.22
N GLY A 544 -43.18 23.60 -35.07
CA GLY A 544 -44.18 24.54 -34.57
C GLY A 544 -43.60 25.41 -33.45
N ALA A 545 -43.49 26.70 -33.70
CA ALA A 545 -42.92 27.69 -32.80
C ALA A 545 -43.87 28.08 -31.66
N GLY A 546 -43.30 28.22 -30.47
CA GLY A 546 -43.62 29.25 -29.49
C GLY A 546 -44.86 29.05 -28.62
N GLN A 547 -44.62 28.77 -27.34
CA GLN A 547 -45.27 29.45 -26.23
C GLN A 547 -44.42 29.32 -24.96
N ASP A 548 -44.29 30.44 -24.25
CA ASP A 548 -43.57 30.59 -22.98
C ASP A 548 -44.12 29.63 -21.94
N ASP A 549 -43.32 28.66 -21.50
CA ASP A 549 -43.55 27.90 -20.28
C ASP A 549 -42.20 27.48 -19.69
N LEU A 550 -42.14 27.43 -18.36
CA LEU A 550 -40.95 27.12 -17.56
C LEU A 550 -40.22 25.88 -18.09
N PRO A 551 -38.87 25.86 -18.10
CA PRO A 551 -38.11 24.77 -18.71
C PRO A 551 -38.46 23.42 -18.08
N ALA A 552 -38.75 22.43 -18.93
CA ALA A 552 -39.13 21.08 -18.51
C ALA A 552 -38.04 20.43 -17.62
N PRO A 553 -38.43 19.64 -16.58
CA PRO A 553 -37.50 18.84 -15.78
C PRO A 553 -36.67 17.91 -16.67
N GLY A 554 -35.35 17.79 -16.42
CA GLY A 554 -34.43 16.96 -17.20
C GLY A 554 -33.71 17.67 -18.36
N THR A 555 -33.85 18.99 -18.49
CA THR A 555 -32.99 19.82 -19.35
C THR A 555 -31.88 20.45 -18.50
N PRO A 556 -30.66 20.73 -19.03
CA PRO A 556 -29.58 21.34 -18.23
C PRO A 556 -29.95 22.66 -17.54
N LEU A 557 -30.89 23.42 -18.13
CA LEU A 557 -31.47 24.62 -17.52
C LEU A 557 -32.48 24.28 -16.40
N GLY A 558 -33.31 23.25 -16.60
CA GLY A 558 -34.19 22.70 -15.56
C GLY A 558 -33.40 22.18 -14.36
N ASP A 559 -32.30 21.45 -14.60
CA ASP A 559 -31.42 20.90 -13.56
C ASP A 559 -30.74 22.02 -12.76
N LEU A 560 -30.33 23.12 -13.42
CA LEU A 560 -29.82 24.32 -12.75
C LEU A 560 -30.88 24.94 -11.82
N HIS A 561 -32.14 24.98 -12.25
CA HIS A 561 -33.24 25.49 -11.42
C HIS A 561 -33.60 24.55 -10.27
N ALA A 562 -33.43 23.23 -10.45
CA ALA A 562 -33.67 22.19 -9.45
C ALA A 562 -32.60 22.17 -8.33
N LEU A 563 -31.41 22.74 -8.55
CA LEU A 563 -30.41 22.88 -7.49
C LEU A 563 -30.99 23.67 -6.30
N VAL A 564 -30.78 23.15 -5.09
CA VAL A 564 -31.23 23.78 -3.85
C VAL A 564 -30.51 25.12 -3.66
N GLY A 565 -31.27 26.18 -3.35
CA GLY A 565 -30.73 27.52 -3.09
C GLY A 565 -30.12 28.19 -4.32
N LEU A 566 -29.01 28.93 -4.13
CA LEU A 566 -28.22 29.57 -5.20
C LEU A 566 -28.98 30.57 -6.09
N GLU A 567 -30.05 31.20 -5.60
CA GLU A 567 -30.88 32.11 -6.40
C GLU A 567 -30.10 33.25 -7.09
N GLY A 568 -29.09 33.81 -6.41
CA GLY A 568 -28.19 34.80 -7.01
C GLY A 568 -27.38 34.25 -8.19
N VAL A 569 -26.87 33.01 -8.07
CA VAL A 569 -26.10 32.34 -9.12
C VAL A 569 -27.02 31.94 -10.27
N LYS A 570 -28.19 31.36 -9.99
CA LYS A 570 -29.21 31.02 -10.99
C LYS A 570 -29.59 32.25 -11.81
N HIS A 571 -29.87 33.37 -11.16
CA HIS A 571 -30.21 34.62 -11.85
C HIS A 571 -29.08 35.12 -12.76
N GLN A 572 -27.83 35.08 -12.28
CA GLN A 572 -26.66 35.48 -13.08
C GLN A 572 -26.42 34.55 -14.27
N VAL A 573 -26.48 33.24 -14.08
CA VAL A 573 -26.31 32.25 -15.15
C VAL A 573 -27.44 32.38 -16.19
N THR A 574 -28.69 32.53 -15.77
CA THR A 574 -29.83 32.78 -16.67
C THR A 574 -29.66 34.08 -17.46
N THR A 575 -29.11 35.12 -16.84
CA THR A 575 -28.76 36.37 -17.53
C THR A 575 -27.70 36.15 -18.61
N LEU A 576 -26.66 35.34 -18.34
CA LEU A 576 -25.64 34.99 -19.33
C LEU A 576 -26.21 34.22 -20.51
N ILE A 577 -27.11 33.28 -20.23
CA ILE A 577 -27.83 32.49 -21.25
C ILE A 577 -28.66 33.40 -22.15
N ASN A 578 -29.41 34.33 -21.57
CA ASN A 578 -30.23 35.28 -22.31
C ASN A 578 -29.39 36.22 -23.19
N LEU A 579 -28.23 36.67 -22.69
CA LEU A 579 -27.29 37.49 -23.46
C LEU A 579 -26.69 36.71 -24.65
N ASN A 580 -26.36 35.43 -24.45
CA ASN A 580 -25.86 34.57 -25.52
C ASN A 580 -26.94 34.31 -26.59
N ARG A 581 -28.18 33.98 -26.18
CA ARG A 581 -29.34 33.86 -27.08
C ARG A 581 -29.57 35.12 -27.91
N LEU A 582 -29.48 36.29 -27.28
CA LEU A 582 -29.60 37.59 -27.96
C LEU A 582 -28.48 37.82 -28.98
N ALA A 583 -27.23 37.48 -28.64
CA ALA A 583 -26.09 37.58 -29.55
C ALA A 583 -26.24 36.67 -30.78
N GLN A 584 -26.67 35.42 -30.58
CA GLN A 584 -26.96 34.49 -31.68
C GLN A 584 -28.13 34.96 -32.56
N HIS A 585 -29.14 35.59 -31.97
CA HIS A 585 -30.25 36.17 -32.72
C HIS A 585 -29.79 37.34 -33.59
N ARG A 586 -28.95 38.24 -33.05
CA ARG A 586 -28.34 39.35 -33.81
C ARG A 586 -27.46 38.85 -34.96
N ALA A 587 -26.65 37.80 -34.71
CA ALA A 587 -25.79 37.19 -35.73
C ALA A 587 -26.61 36.58 -36.88
N ARG A 588 -27.72 35.89 -36.57
CA ARG A 588 -28.66 35.36 -37.59
C ARG A 588 -29.32 36.45 -38.44
N LEU A 589 -29.50 37.65 -37.89
CA LEU A 589 -30.03 38.82 -38.60
C LEU A 589 -28.94 39.64 -39.31
N GLY A 590 -27.68 39.18 -39.34
CA GLY A 590 -26.56 39.89 -39.96
C GLY A 590 -26.15 41.18 -39.24
N MET A 591 -26.60 41.38 -37.99
CA MET A 591 -26.28 42.55 -37.19
C MET A 591 -24.98 42.33 -36.39
N PRO A 592 -24.12 43.35 -36.23
CA PRO A 592 -22.94 43.24 -35.39
C PRO A 592 -23.36 42.97 -33.93
N ALA A 593 -22.91 41.84 -33.40
CA ALA A 593 -23.04 41.52 -31.98
C ALA A 593 -21.87 42.14 -31.20
N PRO A 594 -22.10 42.67 -29.99
CA PRO A 594 -21.01 43.16 -29.15
C PRO A 594 -20.05 42.00 -28.80
N PRO A 595 -18.72 42.23 -28.79
CA PRO A 595 -17.77 41.21 -28.37
C PRO A 595 -17.99 40.91 -26.88
N MET A 596 -18.23 39.64 -26.54
CA MET A 596 -18.41 39.20 -25.16
C MET A 596 -17.33 38.19 -24.81
N SER A 597 -16.59 38.43 -23.72
CA SER A 597 -15.78 37.38 -23.13
C SER A 597 -16.68 36.32 -22.51
N ARG A 598 -16.36 35.05 -22.77
CA ARG A 598 -17.09 33.90 -22.24
C ARG A 598 -16.48 33.34 -20.96
N HIS A 599 -15.30 33.82 -20.56
CA HIS A 599 -14.57 33.33 -19.39
C HIS A 599 -15.13 33.91 -18.09
N LEU A 600 -15.26 33.07 -17.05
CA LEU A 600 -15.95 33.40 -15.81
C LEU A 600 -15.06 33.15 -14.58
N VAL A 601 -15.31 33.90 -13.52
CA VAL A 601 -14.71 33.67 -12.20
C VAL A 601 -15.78 33.17 -11.26
N PHE A 602 -15.58 32.00 -10.63
CA PHE A 602 -16.48 31.46 -9.62
C PHE A 602 -15.86 31.68 -8.24
N ALA A 603 -16.34 32.69 -7.53
CA ALA A 603 -15.83 33.09 -6.23
C ALA A 603 -16.72 32.56 -5.09
N GLY A 604 -16.12 32.26 -3.93
CA GLY A 604 -16.85 32.02 -2.68
C GLY A 604 -16.43 30.75 -1.93
N PRO A 605 -17.12 30.40 -0.83
CA PRO A 605 -16.74 29.29 0.04
C PRO A 605 -16.79 27.90 -0.64
N PRO A 606 -16.05 26.90 -0.10
CA PRO A 606 -16.00 25.55 -0.66
C PRO A 606 -17.32 24.82 -0.47
N GLY A 607 -17.61 23.88 -1.37
CA GLY A 607 -18.81 23.03 -1.29
C GLY A 607 -20.14 23.75 -1.58
N THR A 608 -20.09 24.95 -2.16
CA THR A 608 -21.26 25.74 -2.61
C THR A 608 -21.78 25.36 -4.00
N GLY A 609 -21.21 24.31 -4.62
CA GLY A 609 -21.67 23.81 -5.93
C GLY A 609 -21.01 24.44 -7.16
N LYS A 610 -19.86 25.11 -7.03
CA LYS A 610 -19.13 25.77 -8.14
C LYS A 610 -18.89 24.84 -9.34
N THR A 611 -18.28 23.68 -9.12
CA THR A 611 -18.00 22.69 -10.16
C THR A 611 -19.28 22.14 -10.78
N SER A 612 -20.32 21.91 -9.97
CA SER A 612 -21.63 21.44 -10.44
C SER A 612 -22.29 22.45 -11.39
N VAL A 613 -22.31 23.74 -11.01
CA VAL A 613 -22.84 24.82 -11.85
C VAL A 613 -22.00 25.02 -13.11
N ALA A 614 -20.67 24.86 -13.04
CA ALA A 614 -19.79 24.96 -14.20
C ALA A 614 -20.10 23.88 -15.25
N ARG A 615 -20.36 22.65 -14.79
CA ARG A 615 -20.76 21.53 -15.66
C ARG A 615 -22.09 21.80 -16.35
N LEU A 616 -23.12 22.21 -15.59
CA LEU A 616 -24.42 22.56 -16.14
C LEU A 616 -24.33 23.72 -17.14
N TYR A 617 -23.53 24.75 -16.82
CA TYR A 617 -23.31 25.88 -17.72
C TYR A 617 -22.68 25.46 -19.06
N GLY A 618 -21.69 24.54 -19.03
CA GLY A 618 -21.09 23.95 -20.23
C GLY A 618 -22.12 23.23 -21.09
N SER A 619 -22.96 22.38 -20.49
CA SER A 619 -24.05 21.67 -21.17
C SER A 619 -25.06 22.64 -21.79
N ILE A 620 -25.49 23.68 -21.05
CA ILE A 620 -26.42 24.69 -21.57
C ILE A 620 -25.82 25.41 -22.79
N LEU A 621 -24.52 25.76 -22.77
CA LEU A 621 -23.88 26.41 -23.92
C LEU A 621 -23.75 25.48 -25.13
N ALA A 622 -23.59 24.18 -24.93
CA ALA A 622 -23.61 23.19 -26.01
C ALA A 622 -25.02 23.05 -26.62
N ASP A 623 -26.07 22.99 -25.79
CA ASP A 623 -27.47 22.94 -26.25
C ASP A 623 -27.85 24.19 -27.06
N LEU A 624 -27.31 25.36 -26.69
CA LEU A 624 -27.49 26.59 -27.45
C LEU A 624 -26.64 26.63 -28.74
N GLY A 625 -25.78 25.65 -29.00
CA GLY A 625 -24.86 25.63 -30.14
C GLY A 625 -23.72 26.64 -30.04
N SER A 626 -23.43 27.17 -28.84
CA SER A 626 -22.29 28.06 -28.59
C SER A 626 -20.99 27.31 -28.36
N LEU A 627 -21.06 26.06 -27.91
CA LEU A 627 -19.94 25.12 -27.76
C LEU A 627 -20.24 23.82 -28.51
N ARG A 628 -19.20 23.05 -28.87
CA ARG A 628 -19.36 21.82 -29.65
C ARG A 628 -19.91 20.65 -28.82
N SER A 629 -19.50 20.51 -27.56
CA SER A 629 -19.90 19.36 -26.72
C SER A 629 -20.12 19.70 -25.24
N GLY A 630 -19.67 20.86 -24.75
CA GLY A 630 -19.98 21.33 -23.38
C GLY A 630 -19.36 20.52 -22.24
N HIS A 631 -18.52 19.53 -22.55
CA HIS A 631 -17.77 18.74 -21.58
C HIS A 631 -16.87 19.62 -20.70
N ILE A 632 -16.56 19.16 -19.50
CA ILE A 632 -15.74 19.90 -18.53
C ILE A 632 -14.42 19.17 -18.29
N VAL A 633 -13.31 19.90 -18.36
CA VAL A 633 -11.97 19.46 -17.95
C VAL A 633 -11.62 20.20 -16.67
N GLU A 634 -11.63 19.48 -15.56
CA GLU A 634 -11.33 20.01 -14.23
C GLU A 634 -9.85 19.78 -13.90
N VAL A 635 -9.16 20.83 -13.49
CA VAL A 635 -7.72 20.82 -13.17
C VAL A 635 -7.38 21.69 -11.98
N ALA A 636 -6.29 21.36 -11.31
CA ALA A 636 -5.69 22.15 -10.24
C ALA A 636 -4.26 22.60 -10.63
N ARG A 637 -3.58 23.35 -9.75
CA ARG A 637 -2.18 23.79 -9.97
C ARG A 637 -1.24 22.64 -10.37
N ALA A 638 -1.38 21.49 -9.72
CA ALA A 638 -0.52 20.33 -9.98
C ALA A 638 -0.65 19.81 -11.42
N ASP A 639 -1.79 20.01 -12.06
CA ASP A 639 -2.06 19.55 -13.43
C ASP A 639 -1.53 20.53 -14.48
N LEU A 640 -1.43 21.81 -14.14
CA LEU A 640 -0.95 22.86 -15.05
C LEU A 640 0.56 23.06 -14.96
N VAL A 641 1.15 22.91 -13.78
CA VAL A 641 2.56 23.22 -13.51
C VAL A 641 3.43 21.95 -13.59
N ALA A 642 4.54 22.02 -14.34
CA ALA A 642 5.51 20.92 -14.44
C ALA A 642 6.66 21.09 -13.42
N GLN A 643 7.33 19.98 -13.08
CA GLN A 643 8.50 19.98 -12.18
C GLN A 643 9.83 20.30 -12.90
N VAL A 644 9.80 20.45 -14.23
CA VAL A 644 10.98 20.65 -15.08
C VAL A 644 10.83 21.96 -15.85
N ILE A 645 11.93 22.73 -15.98
CA ILE A 645 11.97 24.00 -16.71
C ILE A 645 11.52 23.81 -18.17
N GLY A 646 10.56 24.62 -18.62
CA GLY A 646 9.97 24.56 -19.97
C GLY A 646 8.88 23.50 -20.15
N GLY A 647 8.62 22.65 -19.14
CA GLY A 647 7.54 21.67 -19.19
C GLY A 647 6.16 22.24 -18.91
N THR A 648 6.07 23.39 -18.22
CA THR A 648 4.79 23.96 -17.76
C THR A 648 3.93 24.47 -18.91
N ALA A 649 4.54 25.12 -19.91
CA ALA A 649 3.82 25.57 -21.11
C ALA A 649 3.23 24.37 -21.89
N ILE A 650 3.99 23.27 -22.02
CA ILE A 650 3.53 22.05 -22.70
C ILE A 650 2.34 21.46 -21.94
N LYS A 651 2.49 21.26 -20.63
CA LYS A 651 1.46 20.67 -19.77
C LYS A 651 0.17 21.50 -19.75
N THR A 652 0.29 22.82 -19.66
CA THR A 652 -0.84 23.76 -19.73
C THR A 652 -1.54 23.70 -21.08
N THR A 653 -0.78 23.59 -22.17
CA THR A 653 -1.34 23.47 -23.54
C THR A 653 -2.10 22.17 -23.71
N GLU A 654 -1.54 21.03 -23.31
CA GLU A 654 -2.20 19.73 -23.40
C GLU A 654 -3.52 19.67 -22.63
N VAL A 655 -3.55 20.28 -21.43
CA VAL A 655 -4.78 20.40 -20.63
C VAL A 655 -5.81 21.30 -21.33
N PHE A 656 -5.38 22.42 -21.90
CA PHE A 656 -6.27 23.35 -22.60
C PHE A 656 -6.86 22.73 -23.87
N GLU A 657 -6.05 22.01 -24.65
CA GLU A 657 -6.48 21.32 -25.87
C GLU A 657 -7.56 20.28 -25.58
N LYS A 658 -7.45 19.57 -24.44
CA LYS A 658 -8.50 18.64 -23.98
C LYS A 658 -9.83 19.32 -23.72
N ALA A 659 -9.86 20.63 -23.43
CA ALA A 659 -11.06 21.40 -23.13
C ALA A 659 -11.69 22.07 -24.37
N LEU A 660 -11.07 21.95 -25.55
CA LEU A 660 -11.59 22.57 -26.78
C LEU A 660 -12.98 22.05 -27.14
N GLY A 661 -13.94 22.96 -27.34
CA GLY A 661 -15.35 22.64 -27.54
C GLY A 661 -16.16 22.47 -26.25
N GLY A 662 -15.54 22.68 -25.08
CA GLY A 662 -16.11 22.54 -23.75
C GLY A 662 -15.69 23.64 -22.77
N VAL A 663 -15.52 23.26 -21.51
CA VAL A 663 -15.18 24.13 -20.37
C VAL A 663 -13.88 23.67 -19.72
N LEU A 664 -12.88 24.54 -19.64
CA LEU A 664 -11.72 24.36 -18.78
C LEU A 664 -12.01 24.96 -17.41
N PHE A 665 -12.14 24.11 -16.38
CA PHE A 665 -12.38 24.53 -15.01
C PHE A 665 -11.11 24.39 -14.18
N ILE A 666 -10.59 25.51 -13.69
CA ILE A 666 -9.37 25.55 -12.88
C ILE A 666 -9.78 25.81 -11.43
N ASP A 667 -9.68 24.79 -10.58
CA ASP A 667 -9.97 24.91 -9.16
C ASP A 667 -8.78 25.51 -8.39
N GLU A 668 -9.11 26.28 -7.36
CA GLU A 668 -8.16 27.07 -6.56
C GLU A 668 -7.11 27.82 -7.41
N ALA A 669 -7.55 28.51 -8.46
CA ALA A 669 -6.67 29.11 -9.47
C ALA A 669 -5.67 30.13 -8.88
N TYR A 670 -6.01 30.78 -7.76
CA TYR A 670 -5.11 31.69 -7.05
C TYR A 670 -3.80 31.01 -6.60
N THR A 671 -3.81 29.69 -6.42
CA THR A 671 -2.61 28.93 -6.05
C THR A 671 -1.53 29.01 -7.12
N LEU A 672 -1.83 29.35 -8.37
CA LEU A 672 -0.84 29.57 -9.43
C LEU A 672 0.09 30.75 -9.14
N LEU A 673 -0.35 31.71 -8.32
CA LEU A 673 0.50 32.79 -7.81
C LEU A 673 1.42 32.25 -6.70
N GLY A 674 2.69 32.02 -7.01
CA GLY A 674 3.69 31.65 -6.01
C GLY A 674 4.07 32.82 -5.09
N ASP A 675 4.57 32.52 -3.88
CA ASP A 675 5.13 33.53 -2.98
C ASP A 675 6.32 34.22 -3.64
N LYS A 676 6.28 35.55 -3.68
CA LYS A 676 7.35 36.41 -4.22
C LYS A 676 8.60 36.30 -3.35
N GLY A 677 9.41 35.26 -3.58
CA GLY A 677 10.66 35.08 -2.83
C GLY A 677 11.41 33.76 -3.05
N SER A 678 10.79 32.69 -3.57
CA SER A 678 11.49 31.41 -3.80
C SER A 678 11.36 30.90 -5.23
N GLY A 679 12.33 31.25 -6.08
CA GLY A 679 13.05 30.27 -6.90
C GLY A 679 12.40 29.57 -8.10
N ALA A 680 11.13 29.75 -8.48
CA ALA A 680 10.68 29.32 -9.81
C ALA A 680 9.40 30.00 -10.35
N ASP A 681 9.54 30.67 -11.50
CA ASP A 681 8.49 31.36 -12.27
C ASP A 681 7.46 30.43 -12.96
N PHE A 682 7.39 29.14 -12.61
CA PHE A 682 6.55 28.16 -13.33
C PHE A 682 5.05 28.45 -13.25
N GLY A 683 4.55 28.95 -12.13
CA GLY A 683 3.14 29.33 -12.00
C GLY A 683 2.75 30.50 -12.91
N GLN A 684 3.67 31.44 -13.10
CA GLN A 684 3.49 32.57 -14.01
C GLN A 684 3.53 32.12 -15.48
N GLU A 685 4.43 31.19 -15.82
CA GLU A 685 4.51 30.57 -17.15
C GLU A 685 3.19 29.87 -17.54
N ALA A 686 2.53 29.20 -16.59
CA ALA A 686 1.21 28.60 -16.81
C ALA A 686 0.14 29.68 -17.08
N ILE A 687 0.12 30.76 -16.31
CA ILE A 687 -0.82 31.89 -16.47
C ILE A 687 -0.62 32.54 -17.85
N ASP A 688 0.61 32.82 -18.25
CA ASP A 688 0.92 33.50 -19.51
C ASP A 688 0.53 32.61 -20.72
N THR A 689 0.80 31.31 -20.61
CA THR A 689 0.37 30.32 -21.62
C THR A 689 -1.14 30.25 -21.72
N LEU A 690 -1.85 30.22 -20.59
CA LEU A 690 -3.31 30.20 -20.54
C LEU A 690 -3.93 31.45 -21.17
N VAL A 691 -3.42 32.65 -20.83
CA VAL A 691 -3.89 33.93 -21.38
C VAL A 691 -3.74 33.99 -22.89
N LYS A 692 -2.65 33.44 -23.43
CA LYS A 692 -2.42 33.33 -24.88
C LYS A 692 -3.46 32.40 -25.53
N LEU A 693 -3.60 31.19 -25.02
CA LEU A 693 -4.54 30.19 -25.58
C LEU A 693 -6.01 30.65 -25.49
N MET A 694 -6.38 31.39 -24.43
CA MET A 694 -7.69 32.01 -24.29
C MET A 694 -7.99 33.04 -25.39
N GLU A 695 -6.98 33.73 -25.93
CA GLU A 695 -7.16 34.64 -27.07
C GLU A 695 -7.35 33.86 -28.37
N ASP A 696 -6.46 32.91 -28.61
CA ASP A 696 -6.38 32.15 -29.85
C ASP A 696 -7.66 31.30 -30.06
N HIS A 697 -8.29 30.84 -28.97
CA HIS A 697 -9.46 29.95 -28.99
C HIS A 697 -10.71 30.53 -28.30
N ARG A 698 -10.86 31.85 -28.27
CA ARG A 698 -11.93 32.57 -27.53
C ARG A 698 -13.38 32.13 -27.81
N ASP A 699 -13.63 31.57 -29.00
CA ASP A 699 -14.96 31.16 -29.46
C ASP A 699 -15.19 29.65 -29.33
N GLU A 700 -14.15 28.88 -29.00
CA GLU A 700 -14.16 27.43 -28.96
C GLU A 700 -14.13 26.84 -27.53
N VAL A 701 -13.72 27.61 -26.52
CA VAL A 701 -13.62 27.15 -25.14
C VAL A 701 -14.10 28.21 -24.15
N VAL A 702 -14.69 27.76 -23.06
CA VAL A 702 -14.97 28.59 -21.89
C VAL A 702 -13.97 28.24 -20.80
N VAL A 703 -13.33 29.24 -20.21
CA VAL A 703 -12.42 29.04 -19.07
C VAL A 703 -13.10 29.57 -17.82
N ILE A 704 -13.22 28.74 -16.80
CA ILE A 704 -13.77 29.09 -15.50
C ILE A 704 -12.68 28.91 -14.45
N VAL A 705 -12.35 29.98 -13.74
CA VAL A 705 -11.41 29.93 -12.62
C VAL A 705 -12.18 30.02 -11.31
N ALA A 706 -11.93 29.11 -10.38
CA ALA A 706 -12.62 29.03 -9.10
C ALA A 706 -11.67 29.25 -7.92
N GLY A 707 -12.22 29.80 -6.83
CA GLY A 707 -11.49 29.98 -5.58
C GLY A 707 -12.22 30.86 -4.58
N TYR A 708 -11.55 31.17 -3.48
CA TYR A 708 -12.07 32.06 -2.44
C TYR A 708 -12.13 33.52 -2.92
N SER A 709 -13.12 34.27 -2.44
CA SER A 709 -13.44 35.59 -3.02
C SER A 709 -12.31 36.61 -2.92
N LYS A 710 -11.54 36.65 -1.81
CA LYS A 710 -10.44 37.62 -1.64
C LYS A 710 -9.21 37.24 -2.46
N GLU A 711 -8.96 35.95 -2.56
CA GLU A 711 -7.83 35.32 -3.24
C GLU A 711 -8.02 35.45 -4.76
N MET A 712 -9.25 35.30 -5.25
CA MET A 712 -9.57 35.51 -6.66
C MET A 712 -9.46 36.98 -7.08
N GLN A 713 -9.75 37.94 -6.20
CA GLN A 713 -9.47 39.36 -6.47
C GLN A 713 -7.96 39.60 -6.63
N SER A 714 -7.15 38.98 -5.77
CA SER A 714 -5.69 39.04 -5.85
C SER A 714 -5.15 38.35 -7.10
N PHE A 715 -5.76 37.23 -7.50
CA PHE A 715 -5.45 36.49 -8.73
C PHE A 715 -5.64 37.33 -9.99
N LEU A 716 -6.79 37.99 -10.12
CA LEU A 716 -7.07 38.85 -11.27
C LEU A 716 -6.17 40.09 -11.32
N ALA A 717 -5.80 40.63 -10.15
CA ALA A 717 -4.91 41.79 -10.05
C ALA A 717 -3.45 41.48 -10.42
N ALA A 718 -3.05 40.21 -10.39
CA ALA A 718 -1.66 39.81 -10.63
C ALA A 718 -1.23 39.91 -12.09
N ASN A 719 -2.16 39.79 -13.05
CA ASN A 719 -1.86 39.92 -14.48
C ASN A 719 -2.96 40.71 -15.21
N PRO A 720 -2.64 41.86 -15.85
CA PRO A 720 -3.61 42.63 -16.63
C PRO A 720 -4.34 41.81 -17.72
N GLY A 721 -3.68 40.80 -18.28
CA GLY A 721 -4.27 39.86 -19.24
C GLY A 721 -5.44 39.06 -18.66
N LEU A 722 -5.34 38.62 -17.40
CA LEU A 722 -6.42 37.94 -16.69
C LEU A 722 -7.60 38.89 -16.45
N ALA A 723 -7.33 40.11 -15.93
CA ALA A 723 -8.38 41.10 -15.68
C ALA A 723 -9.16 41.50 -16.96
N SER A 724 -8.49 41.51 -18.12
CA SER A 724 -9.13 41.81 -19.40
C SER A 724 -10.03 40.68 -19.92
N ARG A 725 -9.68 39.42 -19.65
CA ARG A 725 -10.38 38.23 -20.15
C ARG A 725 -11.48 37.76 -19.20
N PHE A 726 -11.28 37.87 -17.89
CA PHE A 726 -12.25 37.51 -16.87
C PHE A 726 -13.08 38.71 -16.44
N THR A 727 -14.07 39.08 -17.26
CA THR A 727 -14.87 40.31 -17.06
C THR A 727 -16.04 40.14 -16.08
N ARG A 728 -16.35 38.91 -15.65
CA ARG A 728 -17.50 38.60 -14.80
C ARG A 728 -17.14 37.62 -13.70
N THR A 729 -17.59 37.95 -12.49
CA THR A 729 -17.46 37.11 -11.30
C THR A 729 -18.85 36.71 -10.81
N ILE A 730 -19.05 35.41 -10.63
CA ILE A 730 -20.23 34.82 -10.01
C ILE A 730 -19.88 34.50 -8.56
N GLU A 731 -20.60 35.13 -7.64
CA GLU A 731 -20.39 34.99 -6.19
C GLU A 731 -21.29 33.88 -5.65
N PHE A 732 -20.69 32.85 -5.07
CA PHE A 732 -21.39 31.78 -4.37
C PHE A 732 -21.34 32.04 -2.87
N VAL A 733 -22.50 32.10 -2.24
CA VAL A 733 -22.65 32.32 -0.79
C VAL A 733 -22.85 30.99 -0.06
N ASN A 734 -22.59 30.99 1.25
CA ASN A 734 -22.89 29.83 2.10
C ASN A 734 -24.39 29.51 2.06
N TYR A 735 -24.74 28.22 2.03
CA TYR A 735 -26.12 27.77 2.15
C TYR A 735 -26.71 28.17 3.51
N THR A 736 -27.97 28.55 3.52
CA THR A 736 -28.77 28.73 4.73
C THR A 736 -28.97 27.41 5.46
N VAL A 737 -29.38 27.45 6.73
CA VAL A 737 -29.67 26.22 7.49
C VAL A 737 -30.75 25.42 6.77
N ASP A 738 -31.80 26.08 6.29
CA ASP A 738 -32.91 25.44 5.59
C ASP A 738 -32.45 24.75 4.32
N GLU A 739 -31.61 25.40 3.51
CA GLU A 739 -31.05 24.80 2.30
C GLU A 739 -30.17 23.58 2.61
N LEU A 740 -29.38 23.60 3.69
CA LEU A 740 -28.57 22.44 4.12
C LEU A 740 -29.45 21.27 4.57
N VAL A 741 -30.54 21.55 5.30
CA VAL A 741 -31.53 20.53 5.70
C VAL A 741 -32.22 19.94 4.47
N THR A 742 -32.60 20.78 3.50
CA THR A 742 -33.16 20.30 2.22
C THR A 742 -32.16 19.45 1.44
N ILE A 743 -30.88 19.81 1.42
CA ILE A 743 -29.84 18.97 0.78
C ILE A 743 -29.77 17.59 1.45
N VAL A 744 -29.75 17.52 2.78
CA VAL A 744 -29.77 16.23 3.50
C VAL A 744 -31.07 15.45 3.21
N GLY A 745 -32.21 16.13 3.18
CA GLY A 745 -33.50 15.54 2.83
C GLY A 745 -33.51 14.89 1.44
N ASN A 746 -33.05 15.61 0.42
CA ASN A 746 -32.94 15.09 -0.94
C ASN A 746 -31.98 13.88 -1.02
N MET A 747 -30.91 13.87 -0.22
CA MET A 747 -30.00 12.73 -0.14
C MET A 747 -30.66 11.52 0.53
N CYS A 748 -31.48 11.73 1.57
CA CYS A 748 -32.26 10.67 2.19
C CYS A 748 -33.23 10.06 1.18
N GLU A 749 -34.03 10.88 0.48
CA GLU A 749 -34.98 10.41 -0.53
C GLU A 749 -34.30 9.61 -1.65
N ALA A 750 -33.18 10.11 -2.19
CA ALA A 750 -32.41 9.41 -3.23
C ALA A 750 -31.83 8.05 -2.78
N HIS A 751 -31.71 7.83 -1.47
CA HIS A 751 -31.21 6.58 -0.88
C HIS A 751 -32.31 5.80 -0.15
N SER A 752 -33.59 6.09 -0.43
CA SER A 752 -34.76 5.43 0.16
C SER A 752 -34.88 5.56 1.69
N TYR A 753 -34.32 6.61 2.28
CA TYR A 753 -34.50 6.97 3.68
C TYR A 753 -35.56 8.05 3.87
N ALA A 754 -36.38 7.89 4.89
CA ALA A 754 -37.30 8.91 5.39
C ALA A 754 -36.74 9.55 6.67
N LEU A 755 -36.88 10.86 6.80
CA LEU A 755 -36.51 11.59 8.02
C LEU A 755 -37.73 11.71 8.94
N ASP A 756 -37.58 11.25 10.19
CA ASP A 756 -38.54 11.54 11.25
C ASP A 756 -38.65 13.07 11.49
N PRO A 757 -39.83 13.62 11.84
CA PRO A 757 -39.97 15.06 12.11
C PRO A 757 -39.01 15.62 13.16
N LEU A 758 -38.63 14.84 14.19
CA LEU A 758 -37.64 15.28 15.18
C LEU A 758 -36.21 15.22 14.64
N ALA A 759 -35.94 14.38 13.64
CA ALA A 759 -34.66 14.35 12.94
C ALA A 759 -34.46 15.62 12.10
N VAL A 760 -35.51 16.11 11.45
CA VAL A 760 -35.48 17.39 10.72
C VAL A 760 -35.15 18.55 11.66
N GLU A 761 -35.76 18.59 12.85
CA GLU A 761 -35.48 19.62 13.85
C GLU A 761 -34.07 19.48 14.44
N ALA A 762 -33.59 18.25 14.65
CA ALA A 762 -32.22 17.99 15.10
C ALA A 762 -31.19 18.44 14.07
N LEU A 763 -31.48 18.27 12.77
CA LEU A 763 -30.63 18.79 11.68
C LEU A 763 -30.57 20.32 11.70
N ARG A 764 -31.69 20.99 11.96
CA ARG A 764 -31.73 22.46 12.10
C ARG A 764 -30.86 22.93 13.27
N VAL A 765 -30.96 22.26 14.41
CA VAL A 765 -30.12 22.53 15.59
C VAL A 765 -28.65 22.33 15.27
N LEU A 766 -28.29 21.20 14.66
CA LEU A 766 -26.93 20.86 14.26
C LEU A 766 -26.33 21.90 13.31
N PHE A 767 -27.02 22.23 12.21
CA PHE A 767 -26.51 23.20 11.23
C PHE A 767 -26.53 24.65 11.71
N THR A 768 -27.34 24.98 12.72
CA THR A 768 -27.31 26.31 13.37
C THR A 768 -26.09 26.46 14.26
N ALA A 769 -25.66 25.37 14.93
CA ALA A 769 -24.51 25.37 15.82
C ALA A 769 -23.15 25.38 15.08
N LEU A 770 -23.12 25.03 13.79
CA LEU A 770 -21.88 25.00 13.01
C LEU A 770 -21.39 26.41 12.64
N PRO A 771 -20.11 26.74 12.90
CA PRO A 771 -19.53 28.02 12.52
C PRO A 771 -19.49 28.18 10.99
N ARG A 772 -19.95 29.33 10.50
CA ARG A 772 -20.03 29.67 9.07
C ARG A 772 -18.86 30.54 8.62
N ASP A 773 -17.64 30.07 8.87
CA ASP A 773 -16.43 30.76 8.42
C ASP A 773 -16.19 30.59 6.90
N ALA A 774 -15.09 31.15 6.40
CA ALA A 774 -14.73 31.08 4.98
C ALA A 774 -14.41 29.65 4.50
N GLY A 775 -14.10 28.72 5.41
CA GLY A 775 -13.76 27.33 5.13
C GLY A 775 -14.93 26.36 5.27
N PHE A 776 -16.12 26.85 5.66
CA PHE A 776 -17.29 26.00 5.87
C PHE A 776 -17.65 25.21 4.61
N GLY A 777 -17.71 23.87 4.75
CA GLY A 777 -17.81 22.93 3.63
C GLY A 777 -19.18 22.84 2.94
N ASN A 778 -20.20 23.58 3.40
CA ASN A 778 -21.52 23.68 2.74
C ASN A 778 -22.12 22.31 2.36
N GLY A 779 -22.37 22.03 1.08
CA GLY A 779 -22.92 20.74 0.62
C GLY A 779 -22.04 19.53 0.98
N ARG A 780 -20.71 19.72 1.15
CA ARG A 780 -19.83 18.66 1.69
C ARG A 780 -20.12 18.39 3.17
N ALA A 781 -20.47 19.43 3.94
CA ALA A 781 -20.88 19.27 5.33
C ALA A 781 -22.24 18.56 5.41
N ALA A 782 -23.20 18.90 4.55
CA ALA A 782 -24.48 18.21 4.47
C ALA A 782 -24.34 16.72 4.13
N ARG A 783 -23.52 16.39 3.12
CA ARG A 783 -23.19 14.99 2.77
C ARG A 783 -22.58 14.23 3.94
N LYS A 784 -21.61 14.85 4.63
CA LYS A 784 -20.97 14.25 5.80
C LYS A 784 -21.99 13.97 6.92
N VAL A 785 -22.91 14.89 7.18
CA VAL A 785 -23.97 14.69 8.18
C VAL A 785 -24.86 13.51 7.78
N PHE A 786 -25.26 13.40 6.51
CA PHE A 786 -26.03 12.24 6.02
C PHE A 786 -25.28 10.92 6.19
N GLU A 787 -24.00 10.85 5.81
CA GLU A 787 -23.16 9.65 6.00
C GLU A 787 -23.09 9.25 7.48
N GLU A 788 -22.85 10.21 8.37
CA GLU A 788 -22.82 9.95 9.82
C GLU A 788 -24.19 9.52 10.37
N MET A 789 -25.31 9.99 9.78
CA MET A 789 -26.65 9.54 10.15
C MET A 789 -26.89 8.08 9.82
N VAL A 790 -26.48 7.65 8.62
CA VAL A 790 -26.59 6.25 8.19
C VAL A 790 -25.71 5.35 9.08
N ASP A 791 -24.49 5.78 9.40
CA ASP A 791 -23.59 5.03 10.29
C ASP A 791 -24.18 4.85 11.70
N ARG A 792 -24.79 5.91 12.25
CA ARG A 792 -25.43 5.86 13.58
C ARG A 792 -26.68 4.98 13.58
N GLN A 793 -27.48 5.02 12.51
CA GLN A 793 -28.63 4.12 12.35
C GLN A 793 -28.18 2.65 12.29
N ALA A 794 -27.14 2.34 11.51
CA ALA A 794 -26.60 0.98 11.41
C ALA A 794 -26.14 0.45 12.77
N PHE A 795 -25.48 1.30 13.57
CA PHE A 795 -25.07 0.95 14.93
C PHE A 795 -26.28 0.73 15.87
N ARG A 796 -27.28 1.61 15.81
CA ARG A 796 -28.53 1.51 16.58
C ARG A 796 -29.27 0.21 16.28
N LEU A 797 -29.44 -0.14 14.99
CA LEU A 797 -30.17 -1.33 14.56
C LEU A 797 -29.39 -2.63 14.79
N ALA A 798 -28.05 -2.62 14.73
CA ALA A 798 -27.22 -3.81 14.99
C ALA A 798 -27.38 -4.39 16.40
N THR A 799 -27.86 -3.58 17.36
CA THR A 799 -28.11 -4.00 18.74
C THR A 799 -29.56 -4.43 19.00
N GLN A 800 -30.44 -4.35 17.99
CA GLN A 800 -31.85 -4.73 18.09
C GLN A 800 -32.08 -6.16 17.57
N GLY A 801 -32.84 -6.96 18.32
CA GLY A 801 -33.04 -8.38 18.01
C GLY A 801 -33.99 -8.67 16.84
N GLN A 802 -34.95 -7.79 16.56
CA GLN A 802 -35.82 -7.85 15.38
C GLN A 802 -35.93 -6.44 14.81
N VAL A 803 -35.57 -6.28 13.54
CA VAL A 803 -35.57 -5.00 12.80
C VAL A 803 -36.61 -5.11 11.70
N SER A 804 -37.53 -4.14 11.63
CA SER A 804 -38.55 -4.08 10.57
C SER A 804 -38.06 -3.31 9.34
N GLU A 805 -38.79 -3.42 8.23
CA GLU A 805 -38.50 -2.65 7.00
C GLU A 805 -38.63 -1.13 7.26
N ASP A 806 -39.57 -0.72 8.11
CA ASP A 806 -39.75 0.67 8.54
C ASP A 806 -38.56 1.18 9.37
N ASP A 807 -37.94 0.32 10.20
CA ASP A 807 -36.76 0.69 10.99
C ASP A 807 -35.52 0.93 10.12
N LEU A 808 -35.41 0.19 9.01
CA LEU A 808 -34.34 0.33 8.02
C LEU A 808 -34.51 1.61 7.19
N ALA A 809 -35.76 2.00 6.89
CA ALA A 809 -36.06 3.18 6.09
C ALA A 809 -36.11 4.49 6.91
N LEU A 810 -36.32 4.44 8.24
CA LEU A 810 -36.53 5.64 9.06
C LEU A 810 -35.26 6.10 9.80
N LEU A 811 -34.80 7.32 9.51
CA LEU A 811 -33.75 8.03 10.24
C LEU A 811 -34.37 8.94 11.31
N THR A 812 -33.91 8.78 12.54
CA THR A 812 -34.44 9.43 13.75
C THR A 812 -33.53 10.55 14.25
N ALA A 813 -34.00 11.35 15.21
CA ALA A 813 -33.19 12.42 15.81
C ALA A 813 -31.86 11.92 16.42
N GLU A 814 -31.84 10.71 16.97
CA GLU A 814 -30.62 10.08 17.53
C GLU A 814 -29.57 9.82 16.44
N ASP A 815 -30.02 9.52 15.22
CA ASP A 815 -29.14 9.27 14.08
C ASP A 815 -28.45 10.60 13.62
N VAL A 816 -29.07 11.76 13.85
CA VAL A 816 -28.46 13.09 13.59
C VAL A 816 -27.33 13.40 14.59
N GLY A 817 -27.45 12.90 15.82
CA GLY A 817 -26.44 13.02 16.87
C GLY A 817 -27.05 13.32 18.24
N ASP A 818 -26.49 12.69 19.29
CA ASP A 818 -27.03 12.71 20.66
C ASP A 818 -27.26 14.12 21.22
N ASP A 819 -26.36 15.06 20.94
CA ASP A 819 -26.44 16.43 21.44
C ASP A 819 -27.61 17.21 20.81
N ALA A 820 -27.84 17.03 19.51
CA ALA A 820 -28.96 17.64 18.79
C ALA A 820 -30.29 16.95 19.16
N ALA A 821 -30.29 15.61 19.27
CA ALA A 821 -31.42 14.83 19.73
C ALA A 821 -31.88 15.22 21.14
N ALA A 822 -30.92 15.39 22.07
CA ALA A 822 -31.18 15.80 23.44
C ALA A 822 -31.71 17.23 23.55
N GLN A 823 -31.26 18.16 22.69
CA GLN A 823 -31.78 19.52 22.64
C GLN A 823 -33.22 19.57 22.12
N VAL A 824 -33.55 18.80 21.09
CA VAL A 824 -34.91 18.76 20.51
C VAL A 824 -35.90 18.03 21.43
N ARG A 825 -35.44 17.05 22.23
CA ARG A 825 -36.28 16.36 23.23
C ARG A 825 -36.54 17.16 24.52
N GLY A 826 -35.76 18.23 24.76
CA GLY A 826 -36.06 19.27 25.75
C GLY A 826 -36.12 18.83 27.22
N GLY A 827 -35.00 19.00 27.93
CA GLY A 827 -35.04 19.37 29.35
C GLY A 827 -34.29 18.47 30.34
N SER A 828 -32.95 18.52 30.33
CA SER A 828 -32.15 18.65 31.56
C SER A 828 -30.70 18.89 31.16
N LYS A 829 -30.12 20.02 31.60
CA LYS A 829 -28.68 20.08 31.80
C LYS A 829 -28.36 19.01 32.85
N ALA A 830 -27.88 17.84 32.41
CA ALA A 830 -27.11 17.00 33.31
C ALA A 830 -25.93 17.84 33.79
N ALA A 831 -25.79 17.95 35.11
CA ALA A 831 -24.66 18.61 35.72
C ALA A 831 -23.36 17.95 35.20
N PRO A 832 -22.34 18.71 34.77
CA PRO A 832 -21.07 18.14 34.39
C PRO A 832 -20.39 17.60 35.65
N GLY A 833 -20.41 16.28 35.81
CA GLY A 833 -19.88 15.58 37.00
C GLY A 833 -19.98 14.05 36.92
N ASP A 834 -20.94 13.51 36.18
CA ASP A 834 -21.12 12.05 35.97
C ASP A 834 -21.07 11.73 34.46
N SER A 835 -19.90 11.89 33.84
CA SER A 835 -19.74 11.33 32.49
C SER A 835 -19.58 9.81 32.58
N ASP A 836 -20.25 9.09 31.68
CA ASP A 836 -20.05 7.64 31.49
C ASP A 836 -18.55 7.28 31.35
N ALA A 837 -17.77 8.17 30.73
CA ALA A 837 -16.32 8.02 30.61
C ALA A 837 -15.57 8.04 31.95
N LEU A 838 -15.96 8.89 32.91
CA LEU A 838 -15.36 8.92 34.26
C LEU A 838 -15.73 7.66 35.05
N ALA A 839 -16.99 7.22 34.93
CA ALA A 839 -17.45 5.97 35.54
C ALA A 839 -16.69 4.76 34.99
N ARG A 840 -16.53 4.68 33.66
CA ARG A 840 -15.74 3.65 32.96
C ARG A 840 -14.27 3.69 33.36
N LEU A 841 -13.66 4.87 33.49
CA LEU A 841 -12.29 5.00 33.99
C LEU A 841 -12.16 4.49 35.43
N ASN A 842 -13.10 4.85 36.32
CA ASN A 842 -13.10 4.39 37.70
C ASN A 842 -13.29 2.86 37.80
N ALA A 843 -14.08 2.28 36.89
CA ALA A 843 -14.34 0.84 36.81
C ALA A 843 -13.15 0.01 36.30
N MET A 844 -12.18 0.61 35.58
CA MET A 844 -10.99 -0.10 35.15
C MET A 844 -10.20 -0.65 36.36
N THR A 845 -9.75 -1.90 36.29
CA THR A 845 -8.91 -2.49 37.35
C THR A 845 -7.60 -1.70 37.51
N GLY A 846 -7.23 -1.37 38.75
CA GLY A 846 -5.99 -0.66 39.11
C GLY A 846 -5.96 0.83 38.74
N LEU A 847 -4.79 1.31 38.30
CA LEU A 847 -4.56 2.68 37.81
C LEU A 847 -4.84 3.81 38.83
N GLY A 848 -4.53 3.57 40.12
CA GLY A 848 -4.81 4.53 41.20
C GLY A 848 -4.25 5.94 40.95
N ALA A 849 -2.97 6.04 40.56
CA ALA A 849 -2.32 7.32 40.26
C ALA A 849 -2.99 8.04 39.08
N VAL A 850 -3.28 7.31 37.99
CA VAL A 850 -3.96 7.85 36.80
C VAL A 850 -5.36 8.37 37.15
N LYS A 851 -6.14 7.60 37.92
CA LYS A 851 -7.48 7.99 38.35
C LYS A 851 -7.46 9.26 39.20
N ALA A 852 -6.48 9.40 40.09
CA ALA A 852 -6.30 10.60 40.90
C ALA A 852 -5.94 11.82 40.05
N GLU A 853 -5.01 11.67 39.11
CA GLU A 853 -4.59 12.75 38.19
C GLU A 853 -5.73 13.21 37.27
N VAL A 854 -6.46 12.27 36.66
CA VAL A 854 -7.61 12.60 35.80
C VAL A 854 -8.70 13.29 36.61
N ARG A 855 -8.95 12.85 37.85
CA ARG A 855 -9.91 13.52 38.76
C ARG A 855 -9.48 14.94 39.09
N GLY A 856 -8.20 15.17 39.39
CA GLY A 856 -7.67 16.51 39.62
C GLY A 856 -7.79 17.43 38.40
N ILE A 857 -7.65 16.89 37.19
CA ILE A 857 -7.90 17.63 35.94
C ILE A 857 -9.40 17.97 35.82
N VAL A 858 -10.29 17.02 36.06
CA VAL A 858 -11.75 17.22 36.02
C VAL A 858 -12.17 18.30 37.01
N ASP A 859 -11.66 18.26 38.24
CA ASP A 859 -11.95 19.26 39.28
C ASP A 859 -11.48 20.66 38.86
N LEU A 860 -10.31 20.75 38.21
CA LEU A 860 -9.77 22.00 37.69
C LEU A 860 -10.61 22.56 36.53
N LEU A 861 -11.07 21.71 35.62
CA LEU A 861 -11.95 22.11 34.50
C LEU A 861 -13.31 22.59 35.01
N ALA A 862 -13.89 21.88 35.99
CA ALA A 862 -15.12 22.29 36.65
C ALA A 862 -14.97 23.65 37.35
N ALA A 863 -13.88 23.86 38.09
CA ALA A 863 -13.59 25.13 38.75
C ALA A 863 -13.36 26.27 37.75
N THR A 864 -12.69 26.00 36.62
CA THR A 864 -12.43 27.01 35.57
C THR A 864 -13.74 27.45 34.91
N ARG A 865 -14.63 26.51 34.58
CA ARG A 865 -15.97 26.81 34.07
C ARG A 865 -16.81 27.61 35.05
N ALA A 866 -16.76 27.27 36.35
CA ALA A 866 -17.47 28.03 37.37
C ALA A 866 -16.99 29.49 37.47
N ARG A 867 -15.68 29.72 37.30
CA ARG A 867 -15.10 31.08 37.24
C ARG A 867 -15.54 31.84 35.99
N GLU A 868 -15.53 31.19 34.83
CA GLU A 868 -15.97 31.77 33.56
C GLU A 868 -17.46 32.14 33.59
N ALA A 869 -18.31 31.25 34.11
CA ALA A 869 -19.73 31.52 34.32
C ALA A 869 -19.98 32.69 35.29
N ALA A 870 -19.05 32.94 36.22
CA ALA A 870 -19.05 34.09 37.12
C ALA A 870 -18.37 35.34 36.53
N GLY A 871 -17.93 35.31 35.26
CA GLY A 871 -17.23 36.42 34.60
C GLY A 871 -15.84 36.73 35.16
N LEU A 872 -15.25 35.81 35.93
CA LEU A 872 -13.92 35.97 36.52
C LEU A 872 -12.83 35.58 35.52
N PRO A 873 -11.66 36.23 35.53
CA PRO A 873 -10.53 35.82 34.69
C PRO A 873 -10.13 34.38 34.98
N THR A 874 -10.08 33.57 33.92
CA THR A 874 -9.60 32.19 33.95
C THR A 874 -8.14 32.13 33.49
N PRO A 875 -7.26 31.43 34.22
CA PRO A 875 -5.89 31.23 33.76
C PRO A 875 -5.88 30.31 32.53
N ARG A 876 -5.04 30.63 31.54
CA ARG A 876 -4.84 29.77 30.37
C ARG A 876 -4.03 28.54 30.78
N LEU A 877 -4.63 27.36 30.69
CA LEU A 877 -4.00 26.08 31.05
C LEU A 877 -3.55 25.35 29.77
N SER A 878 -2.41 24.65 29.81
CA SER A 878 -2.07 23.64 28.79
C SER A 878 -2.78 22.35 29.15
N HIS A 879 -3.37 21.69 28.16
CA HIS A 879 -4.06 20.42 28.30
C HIS A 879 -3.24 19.23 27.78
N HIS A 880 -2.02 19.45 27.30
CA HIS A 880 -1.14 18.42 26.79
C HIS A 880 -0.55 17.56 27.93
N LEU A 881 -0.47 16.25 27.71
CA LEU A 881 -0.08 15.27 28.74
C LEU A 881 1.06 14.38 28.27
N VAL A 882 1.83 13.87 29.22
CA VAL A 882 2.82 12.82 28.97
C VAL A 882 2.45 11.58 29.76
N PHE A 883 2.28 10.45 29.07
CA PHE A 883 2.00 9.17 29.70
C PHE A 883 3.29 8.37 29.82
N VAL A 884 3.77 8.18 31.05
CA VAL A 884 5.02 7.47 31.33
C VAL A 884 4.75 6.11 31.97
N GLY A 885 5.39 5.05 31.49
CA GLY A 885 5.44 3.77 32.20
C GLY A 885 5.53 2.55 31.28
N PRO A 886 5.50 1.33 31.83
CA PRO A 886 5.67 0.09 31.08
C PRO A 886 4.56 -0.18 30.03
N PRO A 887 4.82 -1.02 29.01
CA PRO A 887 3.85 -1.37 27.98
C PRO A 887 2.70 -2.20 28.57
N GLY A 888 1.53 -2.13 27.92
CA GLY A 888 0.36 -2.93 28.32
C GLY A 888 -0.33 -2.49 29.62
N THR A 889 -0.04 -1.28 30.11
CA THR A 889 -0.65 -0.65 31.29
C THR A 889 -1.92 0.16 30.96
N GLY A 890 -2.38 0.15 29.71
CA GLY A 890 -3.65 0.79 29.32
C GLY A 890 -3.56 2.27 28.89
N LYS A 891 -2.37 2.76 28.53
CA LYS A 891 -2.13 4.16 28.08
C LYS A 891 -3.10 4.62 26.99
N THR A 892 -3.18 3.89 25.88
CA THR A 892 -4.08 4.21 24.75
C THR A 892 -5.57 4.14 25.17
N THR A 893 -5.94 3.19 26.04
CA THR A 893 -7.31 3.08 26.57
C THR A 893 -7.70 4.29 27.41
N VAL A 894 -6.80 4.73 28.31
CA VAL A 894 -7.03 5.92 29.12
C VAL A 894 -7.04 7.19 28.26
N ALA A 895 -6.19 7.29 27.24
CA ALA A 895 -6.19 8.42 26.32
C ALA A 895 -7.53 8.59 25.61
N ARG A 896 -8.17 7.47 25.23
CA ARG A 896 -9.52 7.47 24.62
C ARG A 896 -10.58 7.98 25.59
N LEU A 897 -10.61 7.45 26.82
CA LEU A 897 -11.54 7.90 27.86
C LEU A 897 -11.32 9.37 28.21
N TYR A 898 -10.06 9.83 28.20
CA TYR A 898 -9.72 11.22 28.43
C TYR A 898 -10.22 12.14 27.30
N ALA A 899 -10.17 11.71 26.04
CA ALA A 899 -10.76 12.44 24.92
C ALA A 899 -12.29 12.58 25.07
N GLU A 900 -12.97 11.50 25.45
CA GLU A 900 -14.41 11.51 25.77
C GLU A 900 -14.74 12.46 26.93
N LEU A 901 -13.90 12.46 27.97
CA LEU A 901 -14.03 13.39 29.10
C LEU A 901 -13.91 14.85 28.65
N LEU A 902 -12.86 15.21 27.92
CA LEU A 902 -12.67 16.58 27.45
C LEU A 902 -13.81 17.08 26.57
N ARG A 903 -14.40 16.21 25.74
CA ARG A 903 -15.62 16.52 24.99
C ARG A 903 -16.80 16.79 25.92
N SER A 904 -17.03 15.94 26.92
CA SER A 904 -18.14 16.13 27.88
C SER A 904 -17.98 17.42 28.70
N PHE A 905 -16.74 17.81 28.99
CA PHE A 905 -16.37 19.08 29.61
C PHE A 905 -16.20 20.22 28.60
N GLY A 906 -16.64 20.05 27.35
CA GLY A 906 -16.64 21.06 26.29
C GLY A 906 -15.29 21.78 26.12
N VAL A 907 -14.20 21.13 26.50
CA VAL A 907 -12.82 21.62 26.30
C VAL A 907 -12.43 21.39 24.85
N LEU A 908 -12.84 20.23 24.29
CA LEU A 908 -12.64 19.88 22.90
C LEU A 908 -13.99 19.71 22.20
N PRO A 909 -14.13 20.15 20.94
CA PRO A 909 -15.37 20.01 20.19
C PRO A 909 -15.67 18.55 19.78
N ARG A 910 -14.67 17.66 19.77
CA ARG A 910 -14.78 16.23 19.44
C ARG A 910 -14.05 15.38 20.50
N GLY A 911 -14.53 14.14 20.68
CA GLY A 911 -13.92 13.14 21.58
C GLY A 911 -13.05 12.12 20.85
N GLN A 912 -12.62 12.42 19.62
CA GLN A 912 -11.85 11.50 18.78
C GLN A 912 -10.41 11.35 19.28
N LEU A 913 -9.87 10.14 19.20
CA LEU A 913 -8.47 9.82 19.49
C LEU A 913 -7.79 9.39 18.18
N VAL A 914 -6.73 10.09 17.78
CA VAL A 914 -5.88 9.70 16.66
C VAL A 914 -4.55 9.21 17.21
N GLU A 915 -4.28 7.92 17.04
CA GLU A 915 -3.04 7.27 17.46
C GLU A 915 -2.03 7.27 16.31
N VAL A 916 -0.79 7.67 16.60
CA VAL A 916 0.31 7.75 15.63
C VAL A 916 1.62 7.31 16.27
N GLY A 917 2.52 6.74 15.47
CA GLY A 917 3.91 6.45 15.85
C GLY A 917 4.91 7.17 14.96
N ARG A 918 6.21 6.85 15.11
CA ARG A 918 7.28 7.44 14.30
C ARG A 918 7.07 7.29 12.79
N ALA A 919 6.57 6.12 12.35
CA ALA A 919 6.35 5.84 10.93
C ALA A 919 5.27 6.73 10.29
N ASP A 920 4.34 7.25 11.09
CA ASP A 920 3.25 8.11 10.62
C ASP A 920 3.64 9.60 10.59
N LEU A 921 4.67 9.98 11.35
CA LEU A 921 5.10 11.38 11.50
C LEU A 921 6.35 11.70 10.69
N VAL A 922 7.25 10.73 10.49
CA VAL A 922 8.58 10.95 9.89
C VAL A 922 8.66 10.35 8.48
N GLY A 923 8.91 11.21 7.48
CA GLY A 923 9.06 10.81 6.09
C GLY A 923 10.44 10.21 5.77
N ARG A 924 10.54 9.51 4.63
CA ARG A 924 11.81 8.96 4.12
C ARG A 924 12.61 9.95 3.23
N TYR A 925 12.02 11.11 2.92
CA TYR A 925 12.57 12.13 2.01
C TYR A 925 12.45 13.54 2.63
N VAL A 926 13.34 14.46 2.24
CA VAL A 926 13.38 15.85 2.73
C VAL A 926 12.06 16.58 2.41
N GLY A 927 11.47 17.24 3.41
CA GLY A 927 10.21 18.00 3.29
C GLY A 927 8.92 17.18 3.45
N HIS A 928 8.99 15.84 3.48
CA HIS A 928 7.81 14.99 3.70
C HIS A 928 7.42 14.90 5.19
N THR A 929 8.38 15.05 6.10
CA THR A 929 8.14 14.90 7.54
C THR A 929 7.23 15.98 8.09
N ALA A 930 7.45 17.24 7.73
CA ALA A 930 6.56 18.33 8.13
C ALA A 930 5.13 18.13 7.62
N GLN A 931 4.97 17.62 6.38
CA GLN A 931 3.66 17.33 5.81
C GLN A 931 2.96 16.18 6.55
N LEU A 932 3.61 15.05 6.75
CA LEU A 932 3.05 13.90 7.46
C LEU A 932 2.66 14.25 8.90
N THR A 933 3.52 15.00 9.59
CA THR A 933 3.22 15.52 10.93
C THR A 933 1.98 16.43 10.91
N LYS A 934 1.88 17.32 9.93
CA LYS A 934 0.71 18.21 9.78
C LYS A 934 -0.57 17.44 9.43
N GLU A 935 -0.50 16.43 8.58
CA GLU A 935 -1.64 15.58 8.24
C GLU A 935 -2.13 14.79 9.45
N ALA A 936 -1.21 14.17 10.20
CA ALA A 936 -1.52 13.50 11.46
C ALA A 936 -2.17 14.45 12.48
N PHE A 937 -1.61 15.65 12.65
CA PHE A 937 -2.16 16.66 13.54
C PHE A 937 -3.54 17.16 13.09
N THR A 938 -3.72 17.41 11.80
CA THR A 938 -4.99 17.90 11.23
C THR A 938 -6.10 16.85 11.37
N ARG A 939 -5.77 15.56 11.20
CA ARG A 939 -6.72 14.46 11.50
C ARG A 939 -7.20 14.48 12.95
N ALA A 940 -6.34 14.88 13.88
CA ALA A 940 -6.62 14.93 15.31
C ALA A 940 -7.28 16.24 15.78
N LEU A 941 -7.34 17.28 14.93
CA LEU A 941 -7.89 18.59 15.27
C LEU A 941 -9.33 18.50 15.80
N GLY A 942 -9.59 19.19 16.89
CA GLY A 942 -10.84 19.11 17.64
C GLY A 942 -10.90 17.94 18.64
N GLY A 943 -9.88 17.09 18.71
CA GLY A 943 -9.80 15.91 19.58
C GLY A 943 -8.41 15.72 20.21
N VAL A 944 -7.99 14.46 20.36
CA VAL A 944 -6.71 14.09 20.99
C VAL A 944 -5.78 13.44 19.97
N LEU A 945 -4.55 13.96 19.85
CA LEU A 945 -3.44 13.31 19.13
C LEU A 945 -2.60 12.52 20.13
N PHE A 946 -2.57 11.20 20.00
CA PHE A 946 -1.78 10.31 20.85
C PHE A 946 -0.56 9.79 20.09
N ILE A 947 0.62 10.14 20.56
CA ILE A 947 1.90 9.75 19.96
C ILE A 947 2.50 8.62 20.80
N ASP A 948 2.44 7.40 20.29
CA ASP A 948 3.02 6.23 20.97
C ASP A 948 4.53 6.15 20.71
N GLU A 949 5.26 5.70 21.73
CA GLU A 949 6.73 5.68 21.77
C GLU A 949 7.38 6.98 21.27
N ALA A 950 6.90 8.13 21.74
CA ALA A 950 7.29 9.45 21.24
C ALA A 950 8.80 9.73 21.31
N TYR A 951 9.52 9.13 22.27
CA TYR A 951 10.98 9.22 22.38
C TYR A 951 11.72 8.70 21.16
N THR A 952 11.09 7.87 20.33
CA THR A 952 11.67 7.39 19.08
C THR A 952 11.83 8.51 18.05
N LEU A 953 11.13 9.65 18.19
CA LEU A 953 11.30 10.82 17.32
C LEU A 953 12.68 11.45 17.47
N THR A 954 13.26 11.42 18.68
CA THR A 954 14.60 11.96 19.00
C THR A 954 15.53 10.87 19.61
N PRO A 955 16.03 9.90 18.81
CA PRO A 955 16.92 8.87 19.32
C PRO A 955 18.24 9.44 19.84
N ALA A 956 18.74 8.93 20.96
CA ALA A 956 20.00 9.38 21.55
C ALA A 956 21.21 9.07 20.63
N GLY A 957 22.01 10.09 20.32
CA GLY A 957 23.26 9.94 19.54
C GLY A 957 23.12 10.06 18.02
N SER A 958 21.92 10.29 17.49
CA SER A 958 21.70 10.61 16.08
C SER A 958 21.19 12.03 15.90
N SER A 959 21.92 12.89 15.17
CA SER A 959 21.36 14.12 14.60
C SER A 959 20.52 13.75 13.38
N ASN A 960 19.35 13.15 13.60
CA ASN A 960 18.41 12.83 12.53
C ASN A 960 17.54 14.07 12.26
N ASP A 961 17.90 14.86 11.26
CA ASP A 961 17.22 16.11 10.89
C ASP A 961 15.70 15.92 10.72
N PHE A 962 15.27 14.76 10.20
CA PHE A 962 13.84 14.46 9.99
C PHE A 962 13.05 14.27 11.29
N GLY A 963 13.64 13.63 12.31
CA GLY A 963 12.94 13.43 13.59
C GLY A 963 12.75 14.74 14.33
N GLN A 964 13.75 15.61 14.25
CA GLN A 964 13.70 16.95 14.81
C GLN A 964 12.69 17.84 14.05
N GLU A 965 12.66 17.75 12.71
CA GLU A 965 11.68 18.44 11.87
C GLU A 965 10.23 18.10 12.25
N ALA A 966 9.95 16.84 12.60
CA ALA A 966 8.64 16.41 13.10
C ALA A 966 8.30 17.09 14.44
N VAL A 967 9.25 17.10 15.38
CA VAL A 967 9.07 17.74 16.70
C VAL A 967 8.85 19.24 16.55
N ASP A 968 9.64 19.93 15.73
CA ASP A 968 9.53 21.37 15.53
C ASP A 968 8.20 21.75 14.86
N THR A 969 7.78 20.94 13.87
CA THR A 969 6.46 21.11 13.22
C THR A 969 5.34 20.89 14.22
N LEU A 970 5.41 19.84 15.05
CA LEU A 970 4.43 19.54 16.08
C LEU A 970 4.33 20.68 17.11
N LEU A 971 5.46 21.19 17.61
CA LEU A 971 5.51 22.29 18.58
C LEU A 971 4.89 23.58 18.04
N LYS A 972 5.10 23.87 16.75
CA LYS A 972 4.47 25.01 16.07
C LYS A 972 2.96 24.82 16.01
N LEU A 973 2.49 23.66 15.54
CA LEU A 973 1.06 23.37 15.42
C LEU A 973 0.34 23.35 16.79
N MET A 974 1.01 22.85 17.83
CA MET A 974 0.51 22.90 19.21
C MET A 974 0.33 24.33 19.73
N GLU A 975 1.17 25.27 19.31
CA GLU A 975 1.00 26.69 19.66
C GLU A 975 -0.15 27.32 18.89
N ASP A 976 -0.18 27.09 17.58
CA ASP A 976 -1.16 27.67 16.66
C ASP A 976 -2.60 27.18 16.99
N HIS A 977 -2.75 25.95 17.49
CA HIS A 977 -4.05 25.30 17.78
C HIS A 977 -4.25 24.91 19.26
N ARG A 978 -3.65 25.67 20.19
CA ARG A 978 -3.60 25.38 21.63
C ARG A 978 -4.93 25.01 22.32
N ASP A 979 -6.05 25.59 21.87
CA ASP A 979 -7.38 25.43 22.49
C ASP A 979 -8.28 24.49 21.66
N GLU A 980 -7.75 23.93 20.57
CA GLU A 980 -8.50 23.11 19.61
C GLU A 980 -8.07 21.64 19.64
N ILE A 981 -6.98 21.30 20.32
CA ILE A 981 -6.43 19.94 20.34
C ILE A 981 -5.66 19.65 21.62
N VAL A 982 -5.66 18.38 22.01
CA VAL A 982 -4.78 17.88 23.07
C VAL A 982 -3.80 16.86 22.50
N VAL A 983 -2.51 17.12 22.65
CA VAL A 983 -1.46 16.15 22.34
C VAL A 983 -1.08 15.35 23.59
N ILE A 984 -1.02 14.03 23.47
CA ILE A 984 -0.54 13.11 24.50
C ILE A 984 0.68 12.37 23.94
N ALA A 985 1.83 12.52 24.59
CA ALA A 985 3.06 11.79 24.24
C ALA A 985 3.24 10.61 25.21
N ALA A 986 3.41 9.39 24.70
CA ALA A 986 3.54 8.19 25.52
C ALA A 986 4.88 7.47 25.32
N GLY A 987 5.38 6.84 26.39
CA GLY A 987 6.59 6.03 26.33
C GLY A 987 7.08 5.53 27.70
N TYR A 988 8.28 4.94 27.69
CA TYR A 988 8.97 4.51 28.92
C TYR A 988 9.47 5.71 29.71
N THR A 989 9.49 5.60 31.04
CA THR A 989 9.79 6.72 31.94
C THR A 989 11.13 7.40 31.64
N ASP A 990 12.23 6.63 31.59
CA ASP A 990 13.58 7.18 31.40
C ASP A 990 13.80 7.74 29.99
N GLU A 991 13.20 7.10 28.99
CA GLU A 991 13.21 7.56 27.59
C GLU A 991 12.42 8.85 27.40
N MET A 992 11.25 8.97 28.03
CA MET A 992 10.41 10.17 27.92
C MET A 992 11.05 11.36 28.62
N HIS A 993 11.76 11.16 29.73
CA HIS A 993 12.54 12.24 30.34
C HIS A 993 13.59 12.78 29.36
N ARG A 994 14.34 11.88 28.70
CA ARG A 994 15.31 12.28 27.66
C ARG A 994 14.68 12.97 26.45
N PHE A 995 13.49 12.52 26.02
CA PHE A 995 12.74 13.15 24.94
C PHE A 995 12.35 14.59 25.29
N LEU A 996 11.86 14.84 26.50
CA LEU A 996 11.47 16.18 26.93
C LEU A 996 12.67 17.10 27.11
N ASP A 997 13.81 16.56 27.56
CA ASP A 997 15.07 17.30 27.70
C ASP A 997 15.71 17.64 26.34
N SER A 998 15.30 16.99 25.25
CA SER A 998 15.86 17.20 23.91
C SER A 998 15.51 18.56 23.30
N ASN A 999 14.39 19.16 23.71
CA ASN A 999 13.93 20.45 23.21
C ASN A 999 13.21 21.23 24.33
N PRO A 1000 13.69 22.42 24.73
CA PRO A 1000 13.03 23.26 25.74
C PRO A 1000 11.55 23.55 25.46
N GLY A 1001 11.17 23.58 24.17
CA GLY A 1001 9.78 23.74 23.73
C GLY A 1001 8.86 22.61 24.18
N LEU A 1002 9.36 21.37 24.22
CA LEU A 1002 8.60 20.21 24.70
C LEU A 1002 8.33 20.31 26.20
N ALA A 1003 9.37 20.53 27.01
CA ALA A 1003 9.23 20.68 28.46
C ALA A 1003 8.28 21.82 28.87
N SER A 1004 8.23 22.90 28.09
CA SER A 1004 7.32 24.03 28.34
C SER A 1004 5.84 23.71 28.07
N ARG A 1005 5.54 22.87 27.07
CA ARG A 1005 4.17 22.56 26.61
C ARG A 1005 3.59 21.32 27.29
N PHE A 1006 4.46 20.36 27.63
CA PHE A 1006 4.15 19.12 28.33
C PHE A 1006 4.52 19.21 29.81
N ASN A 1007 3.71 19.92 30.60
CA ASN A 1007 4.00 20.19 32.00
C ASN A 1007 3.40 19.17 32.99
N ARG A 1008 2.62 18.19 32.51
CA ARG A 1008 1.97 17.16 33.33
C ARG A 1008 2.35 15.76 32.88
N HIS A 1009 2.88 14.98 33.82
CA HIS A 1009 3.28 13.59 33.63
C HIS A 1009 2.33 12.68 34.40
N ILE A 1010 1.76 11.70 33.73
CA ILE A 1010 0.87 10.71 34.34
C ILE A 1010 1.60 9.37 34.38
N PRO A 1011 1.96 8.87 35.58
CA PRO A 1011 2.61 7.58 35.73
C PRO A 1011 1.62 6.42 35.61
N PHE A 1012 1.98 5.45 34.78
CA PHE A 1012 1.31 4.17 34.60
C PHE A 1012 2.19 3.07 35.19
N GLU A 1013 1.81 2.58 36.37
CA GLU A 1013 2.53 1.54 37.09
C GLU A 1013 2.18 0.14 36.56
N ASP A 1014 3.05 -0.84 36.84
CA ASP A 1014 2.74 -2.25 36.58
C ASP A 1014 1.55 -2.71 37.42
N TYR A 1015 0.65 -3.48 36.82
CA TYR A 1015 -0.46 -4.08 37.56
C TYR A 1015 0.05 -5.08 38.60
N SER A 1016 -0.39 -4.96 39.84
CA SER A 1016 -0.17 -5.96 40.88
C SER A 1016 -0.69 -7.34 40.47
N THR A 1017 -0.22 -8.39 41.13
CA THR A 1017 -0.63 -9.78 40.81
C THR A 1017 -2.14 -9.94 40.91
N ASP A 1018 -2.76 -9.31 41.90
CA ASP A 1018 -4.19 -9.33 42.16
C ASP A 1018 -4.99 -8.60 41.07
N GLU A 1019 -4.45 -7.49 40.56
CA GLU A 1019 -5.03 -6.77 39.43
C GLU A 1019 -4.92 -7.58 38.13
N LEU A 1020 -3.80 -8.25 37.87
CA LEU A 1020 -3.64 -9.13 36.71
C LEU A 1020 -4.60 -10.32 36.75
N VAL A 1021 -4.78 -10.94 37.93
CA VAL A 1021 -5.77 -12.00 38.14
C VAL A 1021 -7.20 -11.49 37.88
N SER A 1022 -7.51 -10.27 38.31
CA SER A 1022 -8.81 -9.64 38.06
C SER A 1022 -9.04 -9.40 36.57
N ILE A 1023 -8.02 -8.92 35.84
CA ILE A 1023 -8.06 -8.74 34.39
C ILE A 1023 -8.28 -10.08 33.66
N VAL A 1024 -7.61 -11.16 34.08
CA VAL A 1024 -7.80 -12.51 33.51
C VAL A 1024 -9.24 -12.99 33.71
N ARG A 1025 -9.81 -12.81 34.90
CA ARG A 1025 -11.17 -13.22 35.21
C ARG A 1025 -12.19 -12.45 34.36
N GLU A 1026 -12.07 -11.12 34.33
CA GLU A 1026 -12.97 -10.26 33.54
C GLU A 1026 -12.89 -10.60 32.05
N HIS A 1027 -11.69 -10.82 31.52
CA HIS A 1027 -11.51 -11.16 30.11
C HIS A 1027 -12.09 -12.54 29.76
N ALA A 1028 -11.87 -13.55 30.63
CA ALA A 1028 -12.44 -14.87 30.45
C ALA A 1028 -13.98 -14.84 30.46
N GLU A 1029 -14.59 -14.10 31.40
CA GLU A 1029 -16.05 -13.95 31.47
C GLU A 1029 -16.63 -13.28 30.21
N GLN A 1030 -15.96 -12.26 29.67
CA GLN A 1030 -16.38 -11.57 28.45
C GLN A 1030 -16.37 -12.49 27.22
N VAL A 1031 -15.40 -13.40 27.12
CA VAL A 1031 -15.30 -14.36 26.01
C VAL A 1031 -16.05 -15.67 26.28
N GLY A 1032 -16.86 -15.72 27.34
CA GLY A 1032 -17.79 -16.82 27.64
C GLY A 1032 -17.21 -17.96 28.49
N TYR A 1033 -16.05 -17.76 29.11
CA TYR A 1033 -15.35 -18.75 29.93
C TYR A 1033 -15.45 -18.43 31.43
N ARG A 1034 -15.28 -19.46 32.27
CA ARG A 1034 -15.31 -19.36 33.73
C ARG A 1034 -14.07 -20.00 34.32
N LEU A 1035 -13.50 -19.35 35.34
CA LEU A 1035 -12.41 -19.90 36.14
C LEU A 1035 -12.97 -20.48 37.44
N SER A 1036 -12.54 -21.69 37.80
CA SER A 1036 -12.79 -22.24 39.14
C SER A 1036 -11.92 -21.54 40.20
N ALA A 1037 -12.28 -21.65 41.49
CA ALA A 1037 -11.48 -21.10 42.58
C ALA A 1037 -10.02 -21.59 42.56
N ASP A 1038 -9.82 -22.88 42.27
CA ASP A 1038 -8.49 -23.50 42.15
C ASP A 1038 -7.70 -22.91 40.97
N THR A 1039 -8.39 -22.58 39.86
CA THR A 1039 -7.76 -21.97 38.67
C THR A 1039 -7.33 -20.54 38.95
N VAL A 1040 -8.14 -19.77 39.68
CA VAL A 1040 -7.79 -18.41 40.10
C VAL A 1040 -6.52 -18.41 40.95
N GLU A 1041 -6.39 -19.36 41.88
CA GLU A 1041 -5.19 -19.46 42.73
C GLU A 1041 -3.95 -19.93 41.95
N ALA A 1042 -4.13 -20.81 40.96
CA ALA A 1042 -3.07 -21.22 40.05
C ALA A 1042 -2.60 -20.06 39.15
N VAL A 1043 -3.52 -19.24 38.63
CA VAL A 1043 -3.21 -18.02 37.87
C VAL A 1043 -2.46 -17.00 38.75
N ARG A 1044 -2.90 -16.80 40.00
CA ARG A 1044 -2.21 -15.95 40.97
C ARG A 1044 -0.78 -16.39 41.21
N THR A 1045 -0.58 -17.69 41.43
CA THR A 1045 0.76 -18.28 41.58
C THR A 1045 1.61 -18.09 40.33
N HIS A 1046 1.03 -18.28 39.14
CA HIS A 1046 1.71 -18.07 37.87
C HIS A 1046 2.26 -16.64 37.75
N PHE A 1047 1.40 -15.62 37.89
CA PHE A 1047 1.82 -14.21 37.85
C PHE A 1047 2.77 -13.82 38.97
N GLY A 1048 2.62 -14.39 40.17
CA GLY A 1048 3.52 -14.17 41.30
C GLY A 1048 4.96 -14.62 41.03
N THR A 1049 5.19 -15.45 40.02
CA THR A 1049 6.52 -15.95 39.65
C THR A 1049 7.12 -15.32 38.40
N LEU A 1050 6.38 -14.46 37.69
CA LEU A 1050 6.87 -13.80 36.49
C LEU A 1050 7.78 -12.61 36.85
N PRO A 1051 8.96 -12.46 36.21
CA PRO A 1051 9.81 -11.30 36.44
C PRO A 1051 9.16 -10.04 35.87
N ARG A 1052 8.97 -9.02 36.73
CA ARG A 1052 8.43 -7.71 36.37
C ARG A 1052 9.53 -6.79 35.86
N GLY A 1053 10.18 -7.22 34.78
CA GLY A 1053 11.23 -6.48 34.11
C GLY A 1053 10.70 -5.52 33.05
N ARG A 1054 11.61 -4.85 32.35
CA ARG A 1054 11.32 -3.83 31.33
C ARG A 1054 10.46 -4.34 30.15
N SER A 1055 10.45 -5.64 29.89
CA SER A 1055 9.68 -6.31 28.83
C SER A 1055 8.35 -6.91 29.31
N PHE A 1056 7.96 -6.70 30.57
CA PHE A 1056 6.72 -7.25 31.11
C PHE A 1056 5.49 -6.59 30.46
N GLY A 1057 4.60 -7.41 29.88
CA GLY A 1057 3.50 -6.94 29.03
C GLY A 1057 2.21 -6.57 29.78
N ASN A 1058 2.16 -6.66 31.11
CA ASN A 1058 1.01 -6.25 31.91
C ASN A 1058 -0.32 -6.86 31.43
N ALA A 1059 -1.36 -6.06 31.16
CA ALA A 1059 -2.66 -6.55 30.71
C ALA A 1059 -2.58 -7.31 29.37
N ARG A 1060 -1.56 -7.04 28.53
CA ARG A 1060 -1.29 -7.83 27.31
C ARG A 1060 -0.90 -9.26 27.67
N THR A 1061 -0.04 -9.45 28.66
CA THR A 1061 0.34 -10.76 29.18
C THR A 1061 -0.87 -11.48 29.80
N ALA A 1062 -1.76 -10.75 30.49
CA ALA A 1062 -3.00 -11.33 31.02
C ALA A 1062 -3.94 -11.84 29.93
N ARG A 1063 -4.15 -11.10 28.84
CA ARG A 1063 -4.96 -11.55 27.70
C ARG A 1063 -4.33 -12.74 26.98
N GLN A 1064 -3.02 -12.69 26.72
CA GLN A 1064 -2.27 -13.80 26.14
C GLN A 1064 -2.36 -15.08 26.98
N LEU A 1065 -2.40 -14.96 28.30
CA LEU A 1065 -2.59 -16.10 29.19
C LEU A 1065 -3.96 -16.74 28.98
N VAL A 1066 -5.04 -15.94 28.90
CA VAL A 1066 -6.40 -16.43 28.62
C VAL A 1066 -6.45 -17.13 27.25
N GLU A 1067 -5.91 -16.52 26.20
CA GLU A 1067 -5.85 -17.12 24.85
C GLU A 1067 -5.07 -18.45 24.84
N THR A 1068 -3.97 -18.52 25.59
CA THR A 1068 -3.18 -19.73 25.76
C THR A 1068 -3.97 -20.81 26.48
N MET A 1069 -4.68 -20.44 27.57
CA MET A 1069 -5.54 -21.35 28.31
C MET A 1069 -6.70 -21.87 27.45
N MET A 1070 -7.34 -21.02 26.64
CA MET A 1070 -8.37 -21.41 25.68
C MET A 1070 -7.84 -22.42 24.66
N THR A 1071 -6.64 -22.17 24.11
CA THR A 1071 -6.02 -23.08 23.14
C THR A 1071 -5.73 -24.46 23.75
N ARG A 1072 -5.25 -24.50 25.00
CA ARG A 1072 -4.96 -25.74 25.72
C ARG A 1072 -6.23 -26.48 26.13
N GLN A 1073 -7.27 -25.74 26.54
CA GLN A 1073 -8.59 -26.27 26.82
C GLN A 1073 -9.23 -26.89 25.57
N ALA A 1074 -9.10 -26.26 24.39
CA ALA A 1074 -9.55 -26.86 23.13
C ALA A 1074 -8.86 -28.20 22.82
N GLY A 1075 -7.54 -28.28 23.07
CA GLY A 1075 -6.78 -29.54 22.96
C GLY A 1075 -7.26 -30.62 23.95
N ARG A 1076 -7.58 -30.23 25.19
CA ARG A 1076 -8.14 -31.12 26.22
C ARG A 1076 -9.54 -31.60 25.85
N ILE A 1077 -10.40 -30.72 25.37
CA ILE A 1077 -11.77 -31.05 24.91
C ILE A 1077 -11.74 -31.99 23.71
N GLY A 1078 -10.80 -31.79 22.77
CA GLY A 1078 -10.65 -32.65 21.59
C GLY A 1078 -10.38 -34.13 21.92
N ALA A 1079 -9.92 -34.44 23.14
CA ALA A 1079 -9.73 -35.80 23.62
C ALA A 1079 -10.98 -36.43 24.28
N LEU A 1080 -12.06 -35.67 24.47
CA LEU A 1080 -13.31 -36.13 25.08
C LEU A 1080 -14.30 -36.62 24.02
N ALA A 1081 -14.92 -37.78 24.25
CA ALA A 1081 -15.89 -38.37 23.32
C ALA A 1081 -17.22 -37.59 23.23
N ALA A 1082 -17.60 -36.86 24.30
CA ALA A 1082 -18.82 -36.05 24.36
C ALA A 1082 -18.71 -34.94 25.44
N PRO A 1083 -18.15 -33.75 25.12
CA PRO A 1083 -18.01 -32.66 26.08
C PRO A 1083 -19.36 -32.02 26.44
N ASN A 1084 -19.55 -31.64 27.70
CA ASN A 1084 -20.73 -30.92 28.18
C ASN A 1084 -20.48 -29.39 28.26
N VAL A 1085 -21.53 -28.59 28.55
CA VAL A 1085 -21.44 -27.12 28.61
C VAL A 1085 -20.41 -26.63 29.64
N ASN A 1086 -20.25 -27.32 30.77
CA ASN A 1086 -19.23 -26.96 31.76
C ASN A 1086 -17.82 -27.24 31.24
N ASP A 1087 -17.63 -28.31 30.45
CA ASP A 1087 -16.34 -28.60 29.82
C ASP A 1087 -15.98 -27.52 28.78
N LEU A 1088 -16.97 -27.10 27.99
CA LEU A 1088 -16.82 -26.07 26.95
C LEU A 1088 -16.55 -24.67 27.51
N THR A 1089 -17.04 -24.36 28.72
CA THR A 1089 -16.93 -23.04 29.35
C THR A 1089 -15.91 -22.96 30.47
N GLY A 1090 -15.42 -24.09 31.00
CA GLY A 1090 -14.50 -24.12 32.14
C GLY A 1090 -13.03 -24.11 31.74
N LEU A 1091 -12.28 -23.10 32.21
CA LEU A 1091 -10.81 -23.10 32.21
C LEU A 1091 -10.30 -23.69 33.54
N LEU A 1092 -9.43 -24.69 33.45
CA LEU A 1092 -8.90 -25.46 34.58
C LEU A 1092 -7.42 -25.13 34.84
N PRO A 1093 -6.86 -25.49 36.01
CA PRO A 1093 -5.45 -25.24 36.32
C PRO A 1093 -4.48 -25.90 35.33
N GLU A 1094 -4.85 -27.04 34.75
CA GLU A 1094 -4.07 -27.78 33.74
C GLU A 1094 -4.01 -27.08 32.37
N ASP A 1095 -4.92 -26.13 32.12
CA ASP A 1095 -4.91 -25.31 30.91
C ASP A 1095 -3.86 -24.18 31.00
N LEU A 1096 -3.22 -23.96 32.17
CA LEU A 1096 -2.10 -23.02 32.28
C LEU A 1096 -0.86 -23.53 31.52
N PRO A 1097 -0.04 -22.62 30.97
CA PRO A 1097 1.23 -22.99 30.35
C PRO A 1097 2.17 -23.62 31.39
N VAL A 1098 2.62 -24.86 31.10
CA VAL A 1098 3.64 -25.56 31.89
C VAL A 1098 4.97 -24.82 31.74
N ARG A 1099 5.67 -24.56 32.85
CA ARG A 1099 7.03 -23.98 32.80
C ARG A 1099 7.94 -24.84 31.91
N LEU A 1100 8.43 -24.26 30.82
CA LEU A 1100 9.75 -24.62 30.33
C LEU A 1100 10.74 -24.01 31.33
N ALA A 1101 11.47 -24.84 32.06
CA ALA A 1101 12.59 -24.37 32.87
C ALA A 1101 13.64 -23.79 31.90
N GLY A 1102 13.78 -22.46 31.91
CA GLY A 1102 14.78 -21.69 31.19
C GLY A 1102 15.35 -20.64 32.13
#